data_AF-A0A814E8Q7-F1
#
_entry.id   AF-A0A814E8Q7-F1
#
_cell.length_a   1.000
_cell.length_b   1.000
_cell.length_c   1.000
_cell.angle_alpha   90.00
_cell.angle_beta   90.00
_cell.angle_gamma   90.00
#
_symmetry.space_group_name_H-M   'P 1'
#
loop_
_entity.id
_entity.type
_entity.pdbx_description
1 polymer ?
#
loop_
_entity_poly.entity_id
_entity_poly.type
_entity_poly.pdbx_seq_one_letter_code
_entity_poly.pdbx_strand_id
1 'polypeptide(L)'
;MSLLDQNWSAGGNADDEAQDDNQQGRQITTSRDGTLMLIECAPHMFERLANQMKQDSSIDDDDEDAQLTTGFQLVMRACQRFYQSKIISNDKDLSGIILYGTENSLNAFDFKHIYILHELAQPSAERIIQLETLSDKDAYKTKYDELFGSTQATGYSLNEALWTCSNLFSNSPQRLTVKRIFIFTCNDQPHASNLTLERQAKQRAKDLNDVGIQLDVFPILTETIIKFDFKKFFQDVLMLSDEDLDIRNNQEPTGRLNELLKLVYSKEHKKRAYCTVPFSLGKAADGTPLGFSVSVYNMVRPCPKPTKIKLDMKTNLETKIVTKHYLPETAEILMPSDIQYGLDVSNRRILFDSDEIKAIKKFGDPGFELLGFKSLSCLSPHHYVKPGHFIYPDEKYVEGSSCLFNALLKKCLEKKMFILCQFSARRNTPPRLVALIPQGEEMNKRVKNDRLASNGFHVHYLPYADDIRTLPKNDTTRAANDEVDLFKNVVRGLKFKYRADKFENPALQTLWRNIEATALNKGEPDEFIDLTIPSVENQNRKVAGYIDELKQMIFPPGYVMGATKKSAAKRKCETNGSPGSAKKSKDDENIDVEAAAKSHLLSKLTIPILKDYCRDKKLKASGTKKQDFIDDGRDLILCRSLSSAVNHRDIGGFIYSYKYLTMSNSSTKTAIESALIADQGPWASVGEHPNAITNRFYTYERVEEIVAFIQNIVPTKPEIAIICGSGLGGLAELVVNKIVIPYADIPHFPKSTVVGHRSNLVFGALNGVYVVCMQGRFHPYEGYTTATCAFPVRVMRMLGAHTLIVTCAAGGINKDYSVGDIMLIKDHLNFPSMAGNNPLIGHNDERFGPRFPPVGHAYDRQYSSQMKQVAKKHNLQLREGIYCALGGPCYETIAEINMLRLLGCDAVGMSVVHEVTLGAHCGFRMLGLALITNKCLSEYDSTVEALHEDVIRISELKANELQQLILDFVGLLKQNKK
;
A
#
# COMPACT_ATOMS: atom_id res chain seq x y z
N MET A 1 8.78 21.15 8.50
CA MET A 1 9.16 20.51 7.23
C MET A 1 8.32 19.26 6.93
N SER A 2 7.90 18.46 7.92
CA SER A 2 7.07 17.26 7.71
C SER A 2 5.64 17.51 7.19
N LEU A 3 5.10 18.73 7.32
CA LEU A 3 3.79 19.12 6.77
C LEU A 3 3.81 19.39 5.24
N LEU A 4 4.99 19.66 4.67
CA LEU A 4 5.14 19.90 3.22
C LEU A 4 5.21 18.58 2.44
N ASP A 5 5.79 17.53 3.01
CA ASP A 5 5.86 16.20 2.36
C ASP A 5 4.50 15.48 2.35
N GLN A 6 3.65 15.67 3.36
CA GLN A 6 2.37 14.95 3.45
C GLN A 6 1.30 15.48 2.48
N ASN A 7 1.26 16.78 2.19
CA ASN A 7 0.24 17.34 1.32
C ASN A 7 0.54 17.18 -0.18
N TRP A 8 1.79 16.90 -0.56
CA TRP A 8 2.16 16.66 -1.97
C TRP A 8 2.40 15.18 -2.30
N SER A 9 2.31 14.29 -1.30
CA SER A 9 2.35 12.83 -1.49
C SER A 9 0.97 12.17 -1.42
N ALA A 10 -0.08 12.88 -1.02
CA ALA A 10 -1.42 12.33 -0.81
C ALA A 10 -2.23 12.00 -2.09
N GLY A 11 -1.60 12.01 -3.26
CA GLY A 11 -2.18 11.54 -4.53
C GLY A 11 -1.27 10.61 -5.34
N GLY A 12 -0.02 10.42 -4.90
CA GLY A 12 0.94 9.59 -5.61
C GLY A 12 0.74 8.13 -5.26
N ASN A 13 -0.01 7.41 -6.10
CA ASN A 13 0.27 5.98 -6.24
C ASN A 13 1.78 5.81 -6.50
N ALA A 14 2.35 4.67 -6.13
CA ALA A 14 3.70 4.28 -6.58
C ALA A 14 3.86 4.31 -8.12
N ASP A 15 2.78 4.57 -8.85
CA ASP A 15 2.70 4.82 -10.29
C ASP A 15 3.11 6.27 -10.69
N ASP A 16 3.10 7.26 -9.79
CA ASP A 16 3.48 8.64 -10.14
C ASP A 16 5.01 8.83 -10.23
N GLU A 17 5.79 8.02 -9.50
CA GLU A 17 7.24 7.89 -9.77
C GLU A 17 7.52 7.26 -11.15
N ALA A 18 6.55 6.57 -11.75
CA ALA A 18 6.63 6.01 -13.10
C ALA A 18 5.99 6.93 -14.18
N GLN A 19 5.12 7.87 -13.81
CA GLN A 19 4.53 8.83 -14.76
C GLN A 19 5.43 10.03 -15.06
N ASP A 20 6.25 10.46 -14.09
CA ASP A 20 7.20 11.57 -14.30
C ASP A 20 8.43 11.16 -15.16
N ASP A 21 8.61 9.86 -15.42
CA ASP A 21 9.58 9.33 -16.40
C ASP A 21 9.25 9.75 -17.84
N ASN A 22 8.04 10.22 -18.13
CA ASN A 22 7.62 10.64 -19.47
C ASN A 22 7.81 12.14 -19.76
N GLN A 23 8.01 13.01 -18.75
CA GLN A 23 8.00 14.47 -18.96
C GLN A 23 9.38 15.11 -19.18
N GLN A 24 10.49 14.41 -18.96
CA GLN A 24 11.84 14.93 -19.23
C GLN A 24 12.58 14.15 -20.32
N GLY A 25 12.07 14.14 -21.55
CA GLY A 25 12.86 14.04 -22.80
C GLY A 25 13.77 12.82 -23.05
N ARG A 26 14.03 11.96 -22.08
CA ARG A 26 14.45 10.58 -22.30
C ARG A 26 13.17 9.79 -22.37
N GLN A 27 12.68 9.59 -23.59
CA GLN A 27 11.98 8.35 -23.88
C GLN A 27 12.77 7.25 -23.16
N ILE A 28 12.17 6.60 -22.16
CA ILE A 28 12.57 5.25 -21.84
C ILE A 28 12.31 4.53 -23.16
N THR A 29 13.32 4.48 -24.03
CA THR A 29 13.30 3.62 -25.19
C THR A 29 13.08 2.26 -24.58
N THR A 30 11.86 1.74 -24.74
CA THR A 30 11.53 0.38 -24.30
C THR A 30 12.45 -0.51 -25.10
N SER A 31 13.59 -0.86 -24.49
CA SER A 31 14.62 -1.65 -25.12
C SER A 31 14.01 -3.02 -25.37
N ARG A 32 13.73 -3.32 -26.64
CA ARG A 32 13.24 -4.63 -27.05
C ARG A 32 14.43 -5.54 -27.23
N ASP A 33 14.39 -6.69 -26.58
CA ASP A 33 15.41 -7.70 -26.74
C ASP A 33 14.91 -8.78 -27.71
N GLY A 34 15.80 -9.23 -28.58
CA GLY A 34 15.54 -10.29 -29.55
C GLY A 34 16.28 -11.55 -29.16
N THR A 35 15.54 -12.63 -28.90
CA THR A 35 16.11 -13.94 -28.55
C THR A 35 15.71 -14.99 -29.59
N LEU A 36 16.68 -15.65 -30.21
CA LEU A 36 16.46 -16.78 -31.10
C LEU A 36 16.92 -18.06 -30.42
N MET A 37 16.07 -19.07 -30.37
CA MET A 37 16.39 -20.40 -29.86
C MET A 37 16.72 -21.29 -31.06
N LEU A 38 17.99 -21.62 -31.22
CA LEU A 38 18.52 -22.50 -32.25
C LEU A 38 18.68 -23.90 -31.67
N ILE A 39 17.91 -24.87 -32.18
CA ILE A 39 17.82 -26.21 -31.62
C ILE A 39 18.35 -27.22 -32.63
N GLU A 40 19.28 -28.06 -32.19
CA GLU A 40 19.79 -29.16 -33.00
C GLU A 40 18.81 -30.34 -33.01
N CYS A 41 18.56 -30.90 -34.19
CA CYS A 41 17.72 -32.07 -34.41
C CYS A 41 18.54 -33.31 -34.81
N ALA A 42 19.68 -33.54 -34.16
CA ALA A 42 20.50 -34.73 -34.38
C ALA A 42 19.82 -36.00 -33.82
N PRO A 43 20.11 -37.20 -34.34
CA PRO A 43 19.56 -38.46 -33.80
C PRO A 43 19.73 -38.60 -32.29
N HIS A 44 20.89 -38.17 -31.77
CA HIS A 44 21.21 -38.22 -30.34
C HIS A 44 20.30 -37.36 -29.46
N MET A 45 19.67 -36.29 -29.99
CA MET A 45 18.70 -35.47 -29.24
C MET A 45 17.39 -36.19 -28.95
N PHE A 46 17.09 -37.25 -29.69
CA PHE A 46 15.89 -38.09 -29.52
C PHE A 46 16.15 -39.34 -28.66
N GLU A 47 17.38 -39.51 -28.15
CA GLU A 47 17.69 -40.53 -27.16
C GLU A 47 17.17 -40.14 -25.78
N ARG A 48 17.14 -41.12 -24.87
CA ARG A 48 16.73 -40.91 -23.48
C ARG A 48 17.72 -40.03 -22.73
N LEU A 49 17.22 -39.31 -21.72
CA LEU A 49 18.02 -38.41 -20.88
C LEU A 49 18.90 -39.19 -19.88
N ALA A 50 20.15 -38.76 -19.71
CA ALA A 50 21.15 -39.46 -18.88
C ALA A 50 20.80 -39.57 -17.37
N ASN A 51 19.93 -38.69 -16.86
CA ASN A 51 19.63 -38.57 -15.42
C ASN A 51 18.55 -39.54 -14.90
N GLN A 52 17.78 -40.20 -15.79
CA GLN A 52 16.75 -41.17 -15.38
C GLN A 52 17.32 -42.52 -14.91
N MET A 53 18.62 -42.79 -15.11
CA MET A 53 19.26 -44.04 -14.67
C MET A 53 19.70 -44.06 -13.19
N LYS A 54 19.61 -42.95 -12.45
CA LYS A 54 20.16 -42.82 -11.08
C LYS A 54 19.13 -42.87 -9.93
N GLN A 55 17.84 -43.10 -10.19
CA GLN A 55 16.81 -43.10 -9.14
C GLN A 55 16.29 -44.51 -8.81
N ASP A 56 16.65 -44.99 -7.61
CA ASP A 56 15.94 -46.03 -6.87
C ASP A 56 14.62 -45.47 -6.28
N SER A 57 13.50 -46.08 -6.70
CA SER A 57 12.28 -46.43 -5.95
C SER A 57 11.85 -45.63 -4.69
N SER A 58 11.84 -44.30 -4.70
CA SER A 58 10.93 -43.51 -3.85
C SER A 58 10.92 -42.04 -4.26
N ILE A 59 9.86 -41.55 -4.90
CA ILE A 59 9.34 -40.16 -4.90
C ILE A 59 8.06 -40.13 -5.76
N ASP A 60 7.12 -39.29 -5.36
CA ASP A 60 5.72 -39.15 -5.78
C ASP A 60 5.51 -39.01 -7.31
N ASP A 61 4.41 -39.59 -7.81
CA ASP A 61 4.00 -39.65 -9.23
C ASP A 61 3.63 -38.29 -9.87
N ASP A 62 3.78 -37.17 -9.14
CA ASP A 62 3.37 -35.81 -9.56
C ASP A 62 4.51 -34.97 -10.21
N ASP A 63 5.71 -35.52 -10.39
CA ASP A 63 6.84 -34.78 -10.97
C ASP A 63 6.69 -34.61 -12.50
N GLU A 64 6.51 -33.38 -12.98
CA GLU A 64 6.48 -33.00 -14.42
C GLU A 64 7.68 -33.55 -15.22
N ASP A 65 8.81 -33.80 -14.55
CA ASP A 65 10.03 -34.36 -15.14
C ASP A 65 9.86 -35.84 -15.58
N ALA A 66 8.86 -36.58 -15.07
CA ALA A 66 8.60 -37.98 -15.44
C ALA A 66 7.95 -38.14 -16.83
N GLN A 67 7.37 -37.08 -17.38
CA GLN A 67 6.76 -37.06 -18.71
C GLN A 67 7.78 -36.81 -19.83
N LEU A 68 8.94 -36.23 -19.51
CA LEU A 68 9.97 -35.85 -20.47
C LEU A 68 10.98 -37.00 -20.64
N THR A 69 10.95 -37.66 -21.80
CA THR A 69 11.79 -38.84 -22.04
C THR A 69 13.04 -38.55 -22.84
N THR A 70 13.03 -37.53 -23.72
CA THR A 70 14.12 -37.23 -24.66
C THR A 70 14.69 -35.82 -24.50
N GLY A 71 15.91 -35.60 -25.01
CA GLY A 71 16.54 -34.28 -25.06
C GLY A 71 15.72 -33.25 -25.84
N PHE A 72 15.11 -33.66 -26.96
CA PHE A 72 14.24 -32.81 -27.76
C PHE A 72 12.99 -32.36 -26.99
N GLN A 73 12.28 -33.28 -26.33
CA GLN A 73 11.11 -32.94 -25.49
C GLN A 73 11.47 -31.99 -24.36
N LEU A 74 12.63 -32.20 -23.71
CA LEU A 74 13.14 -31.33 -22.65
C LEU A 74 13.33 -29.89 -23.16
N VAL A 75 13.93 -29.71 -24.34
CA VAL A 75 14.13 -28.38 -24.95
C VAL A 75 12.80 -27.76 -25.36
N MET A 76 11.88 -28.51 -25.98
CA MET A 76 10.55 -27.98 -26.35
C MET A 76 9.78 -27.49 -25.13
N ARG A 77 9.77 -28.26 -24.04
CA ARG A 77 9.14 -27.86 -22.78
C ARG A 77 9.84 -26.65 -22.15
N ALA A 78 11.17 -26.55 -22.26
CA ALA A 78 11.90 -25.37 -21.80
C ALA A 78 11.56 -24.11 -22.63
N CYS A 79 11.43 -24.24 -23.96
CA CYS A 79 10.97 -23.18 -24.85
C CYS A 79 9.55 -22.71 -24.52
N GLN A 80 8.65 -23.65 -24.19
CA GLN A 80 7.28 -23.33 -23.76
C GLN A 80 7.28 -22.47 -22.50
N ARG A 81 8.02 -22.91 -21.46
CA ARG A 81 8.16 -22.18 -20.19
C ARG A 81 8.83 -20.82 -20.39
N PHE A 82 9.81 -20.75 -21.28
CA PHE A 82 10.45 -19.50 -21.67
C PHE A 82 9.44 -18.51 -22.28
N TYR A 83 8.57 -18.96 -23.19
CA TYR A 83 7.50 -18.12 -23.76
C TYR A 83 6.49 -17.65 -22.70
N GLN A 84 6.04 -18.56 -21.81
CA GLN A 84 5.16 -18.20 -20.70
C GLN A 84 5.81 -17.15 -19.77
N SER A 85 7.08 -17.36 -19.40
CA SER A 85 7.83 -16.42 -18.57
C SER A 85 8.01 -15.05 -19.26
N LYS A 86 8.23 -15.03 -20.59
CA LYS A 86 8.31 -13.78 -21.36
C LYS A 86 7.00 -13.01 -21.36
N ILE A 87 5.85 -13.67 -21.50
CA ILE A 87 4.53 -13.01 -21.42
C ILE A 87 4.33 -12.37 -20.03
N ILE A 88 4.80 -13.03 -18.97
CA ILE A 88 4.68 -12.54 -17.60
C ILE A 88 5.65 -11.37 -17.31
N SER A 89 6.89 -11.46 -17.79
CA SER A 89 7.98 -10.58 -17.39
C SER A 89 8.19 -9.39 -18.32
N ASN A 90 8.07 -9.56 -19.64
CA ASN A 90 8.28 -8.52 -20.65
C ASN A 90 7.62 -8.88 -22.00
N ASP A 91 6.41 -8.40 -22.23
CA ASP A 91 5.59 -8.66 -23.42
C ASP A 91 6.15 -8.05 -24.72
N LYS A 92 7.09 -7.10 -24.63
CA LYS A 92 7.66 -6.40 -25.79
C LYS A 92 8.88 -7.09 -26.41
N ASP A 93 9.41 -8.13 -25.77
CA ASP A 93 10.55 -8.87 -26.30
C ASP A 93 10.14 -9.77 -27.46
N LEU A 94 11.01 -9.88 -28.46
CA LEU A 94 10.78 -10.74 -29.61
C LEU A 94 11.52 -12.04 -29.43
N SER A 95 10.83 -13.15 -29.66
CA SER A 95 11.39 -14.49 -29.58
C SER A 95 11.09 -15.29 -30.85
N GLY A 96 12.05 -16.13 -31.27
CA GLY A 96 11.90 -17.03 -32.41
C GLY A 96 12.56 -18.38 -32.15
N ILE A 97 12.16 -19.40 -32.90
CA ILE A 97 12.66 -20.78 -32.76
C ILE A 97 13.04 -21.30 -34.14
N ILE A 98 14.26 -21.84 -34.24
CA ILE A 98 14.84 -22.36 -35.47
C ILE A 98 15.38 -23.75 -35.16
N LEU A 99 15.01 -24.72 -35.99
CA LEU A 99 15.52 -26.08 -35.95
C LEU A 99 16.55 -26.27 -37.05
N TYR A 100 17.65 -26.96 -36.75
CA TYR A 100 18.63 -27.35 -37.77
C TYR A 100 19.00 -28.83 -37.63
N GLY A 101 19.23 -29.49 -38.77
CA GLY A 101 19.33 -30.95 -38.85
C GLY A 101 17.99 -31.65 -39.11
N THR A 102 17.00 -30.93 -39.64
CA THR A 102 15.72 -31.51 -40.08
C THR A 102 15.82 -32.07 -41.50
N GLU A 103 14.94 -32.97 -41.92
CA GLU A 103 14.88 -33.41 -43.32
C GLU A 103 14.21 -32.33 -44.19
N ASN A 104 13.07 -31.83 -43.73
CA ASN A 104 12.36 -30.72 -44.37
C ASN A 104 13.06 -29.38 -44.08
N SER A 105 13.01 -28.46 -45.05
CA SER A 105 13.63 -27.13 -44.93
C SER A 105 12.58 -26.04 -45.15
N LEU A 106 12.55 -25.04 -44.28
CA LEU A 106 11.68 -23.88 -44.38
C LEU A 106 12.45 -22.63 -43.95
N ASN A 107 13.03 -21.94 -44.92
CA ASN A 107 13.76 -20.68 -44.70
C ASN A 107 13.77 -19.83 -45.98
N ALA A 108 14.06 -18.54 -45.85
CA ALA A 108 14.00 -17.58 -46.96
C ALA A 108 15.08 -17.78 -48.05
N PHE A 109 16.04 -18.66 -47.83
CA PHE A 109 17.25 -18.79 -48.65
C PHE A 109 17.48 -20.19 -49.18
N ASP A 110 16.48 -21.06 -49.04
CA ASP A 110 16.49 -22.44 -49.50
C ASP A 110 17.71 -23.26 -48.99
N PHE A 111 18.22 -22.92 -47.81
CA PHE A 111 19.25 -23.73 -47.16
C PHE A 111 18.68 -25.06 -46.71
N LYS A 112 19.43 -26.13 -46.96
CA LYS A 112 18.98 -27.49 -46.63
C LYS A 112 19.09 -27.74 -45.13
N HIS A 113 18.16 -28.52 -44.61
CA HIS A 113 18.10 -28.99 -43.22
C HIS A 113 17.90 -27.89 -42.17
N ILE A 114 17.32 -26.75 -42.56
CA ILE A 114 17.02 -25.63 -41.65
C ILE A 114 15.53 -25.29 -41.75
N TYR A 115 14.85 -25.34 -40.60
CA TYR A 115 13.42 -25.08 -40.48
C TYR A 115 13.15 -23.96 -39.47
N ILE A 116 12.53 -22.86 -39.91
CA ILE A 116 12.08 -21.78 -39.03
C ILE A 116 10.71 -22.17 -38.47
N LEU A 117 10.68 -22.61 -37.20
CA LEU A 117 9.44 -22.96 -36.51
C LEU A 117 8.65 -21.70 -36.16
N HIS A 118 9.30 -20.73 -35.52
CA HIS A 118 8.70 -19.44 -35.19
C HIS A 118 9.61 -18.30 -35.67
N GLU A 119 9.06 -17.43 -36.51
CA GLU A 119 9.71 -16.16 -36.83
C GLU A 119 9.83 -15.26 -35.59
N LEU A 120 10.75 -14.29 -35.67
CA LEU A 120 11.04 -13.34 -34.61
C LEU A 120 9.85 -12.40 -34.36
N ALA A 121 9.00 -12.75 -33.40
CA ALA A 121 7.82 -11.98 -33.01
C ALA A 121 7.53 -12.14 -31.51
N GLN A 122 6.48 -11.48 -31.01
CA GLN A 122 6.07 -11.64 -29.63
C GLN A 122 5.54 -13.07 -29.37
N PRO A 123 5.84 -13.68 -28.22
CA PRO A 123 5.22 -14.93 -27.82
C PRO A 123 3.68 -14.82 -27.77
N SER A 124 2.99 -15.82 -28.31
CA SER A 124 1.52 -15.88 -28.34
C SER A 124 1.01 -17.22 -27.79
N ALA A 125 -0.27 -17.26 -27.43
CA ALA A 125 -0.92 -18.48 -26.94
C ALA A 125 -0.86 -19.62 -27.97
N GLU A 126 -1.06 -19.32 -29.26
CA GLU A 126 -0.95 -20.28 -30.36
C GLU A 126 0.44 -20.92 -30.45
N ARG A 127 1.49 -20.11 -30.32
CA ARG A 127 2.89 -20.60 -30.33
C ARG A 127 3.18 -21.49 -29.12
N ILE A 128 2.57 -21.22 -27.97
CA ILE A 128 2.70 -22.03 -26.76
C ILE A 128 2.03 -23.40 -26.96
N ILE A 129 0.83 -23.44 -27.56
CA ILE A 129 0.14 -24.71 -27.90
C ILE A 129 0.97 -25.56 -28.85
N GLN A 130 1.58 -24.93 -29.86
CA GLN A 130 2.40 -25.63 -30.83
C GLN A 130 3.61 -26.30 -30.17
N LEU A 131 4.23 -25.65 -29.17
CA LEU A 131 5.34 -26.22 -28.40
C LEU A 131 4.88 -27.31 -27.42
N GLU A 132 3.74 -27.12 -26.76
CA GLU A 132 3.13 -28.12 -25.88
C GLU A 132 2.90 -29.43 -26.64
N THR A 133 2.34 -29.30 -27.84
CA THR A 133 2.10 -30.37 -28.80
C THR A 133 3.37 -31.13 -29.19
N LEU A 134 4.50 -30.44 -29.32
CA LEU A 134 5.82 -31.03 -29.65
C LEU A 134 6.57 -31.59 -28.43
N SER A 135 6.06 -31.36 -27.22
CA SER A 135 6.63 -31.89 -25.97
C SER A 135 5.88 -33.09 -25.40
N ASP A 136 4.70 -33.40 -25.94
CA ASP A 136 3.82 -34.47 -25.48
C ASP A 136 4.49 -35.87 -25.56
N LYS A 137 4.30 -36.70 -24.54
CA LYS A 137 4.94 -38.01 -24.41
C LYS A 137 4.54 -38.97 -25.54
N ASP A 138 3.25 -39.00 -25.89
CA ASP A 138 2.70 -39.98 -26.82
C ASP A 138 2.65 -39.46 -28.26
N ALA A 139 2.52 -38.15 -28.44
CA ALA A 139 2.28 -37.54 -29.76
C ALA A 139 3.50 -36.86 -30.40
N TYR A 140 4.59 -36.57 -29.66
CA TYR A 140 5.66 -35.73 -30.19
C TYR A 140 6.33 -36.32 -31.45
N LYS A 141 6.57 -37.64 -31.48
CA LYS A 141 7.34 -38.27 -32.55
C LYS A 141 6.57 -38.26 -33.87
N THR A 142 5.30 -38.65 -33.84
CA THR A 142 4.42 -38.61 -35.02
C THR A 142 4.33 -37.21 -35.60
N LYS A 143 4.14 -36.19 -34.73
CA LYS A 143 4.03 -34.79 -35.16
C LYS A 143 5.36 -34.22 -35.65
N TYR A 144 6.47 -34.66 -35.06
CA TYR A 144 7.81 -34.30 -35.53
C TYR A 144 8.03 -34.83 -36.95
N ASP A 145 7.75 -36.11 -37.19
CA ASP A 145 7.94 -36.76 -38.49
C ASP A 145 7.04 -36.11 -39.57
N GLU A 146 5.81 -35.72 -39.21
CA GLU A 146 4.89 -34.99 -40.11
C GLU A 146 5.41 -33.60 -40.52
N LEU A 147 5.96 -32.82 -39.57
CA LEU A 147 6.36 -31.43 -39.82
C LEU A 147 7.78 -31.31 -40.36
N PHE A 148 8.72 -32.07 -39.80
CA PHE A 148 10.15 -31.87 -40.00
C PHE A 148 10.82 -33.02 -40.77
N GLY A 149 10.10 -34.12 -41.00
CA GLY A 149 10.60 -35.34 -41.64
C GLY A 149 11.46 -36.18 -40.70
N SER A 150 12.22 -37.13 -41.26
CA SER A 150 12.96 -38.11 -40.47
C SER A 150 14.15 -37.52 -39.71
N THR A 151 14.51 -38.17 -38.59
CA THR A 151 15.64 -37.76 -37.73
C THR A 151 17.01 -38.14 -38.29
N GLN A 152 17.12 -38.58 -39.55
CA GLN A 152 18.35 -39.14 -40.14
C GLN A 152 19.08 -38.18 -41.09
N ALA A 153 18.74 -36.89 -41.09
CA ALA A 153 19.40 -35.90 -41.94
C ALA A 153 20.91 -35.79 -41.62
N THR A 154 21.75 -36.00 -42.63
CA THR A 154 23.21 -35.87 -42.54
C THR A 154 23.72 -34.71 -43.39
N GLY A 155 24.74 -33.99 -42.92
CA GLY A 155 25.39 -32.93 -43.70
C GLY A 155 24.80 -31.53 -43.52
N TYR A 156 24.04 -31.29 -42.45
CA TYR A 156 23.56 -29.96 -42.07
C TYR A 156 24.72 -29.06 -41.59
N SER A 157 24.63 -27.75 -41.83
CA SER A 157 25.71 -26.77 -41.57
C SER A 157 25.34 -25.78 -40.46
N LEU A 158 26.19 -25.68 -39.42
CA LEU A 158 25.99 -24.70 -38.34
C LEU A 158 26.19 -23.26 -38.85
N ASN A 159 27.05 -23.06 -39.85
CA ASN A 159 27.27 -21.76 -40.48
C ASN A 159 25.98 -21.22 -41.12
N GLU A 160 25.28 -22.06 -41.89
CA GLU A 160 24.02 -21.71 -42.56
C GLU A 160 22.90 -21.42 -41.55
N ALA A 161 22.84 -22.19 -40.45
CA ALA A 161 21.92 -21.96 -39.34
C ALA A 161 22.18 -20.60 -38.66
N LEU A 162 23.43 -20.31 -38.31
CA LEU A 162 23.83 -19.02 -37.73
C LEU A 162 23.57 -17.84 -38.67
N TRP A 163 23.73 -18.05 -39.98
CA TRP A 163 23.41 -17.04 -40.98
C TRP A 163 21.90 -16.75 -41.05
N THR A 164 21.07 -17.80 -41.00
CA THR A 164 19.60 -17.67 -40.93
C THR A 164 19.18 -16.86 -39.71
N CYS A 165 19.78 -17.12 -38.54
CA CYS A 165 19.54 -16.33 -37.32
C CYS A 165 19.90 -14.85 -37.51
N SER A 166 21.06 -14.57 -38.10
CA SER A 166 21.53 -13.20 -38.38
C SER A 166 20.57 -12.44 -39.28
N ASN A 167 20.04 -13.12 -40.30
CA ASN A 167 19.07 -12.53 -41.21
C ASN A 167 17.75 -12.19 -40.51
N LEU A 168 17.24 -13.06 -39.64
CA LEU A 168 16.02 -12.79 -38.87
C LEU A 168 16.15 -11.56 -37.97
N PHE A 169 17.33 -11.33 -37.38
CA PHE A 169 17.58 -10.09 -36.64
C PHE A 169 17.65 -8.85 -37.53
N SER A 170 18.06 -9.00 -38.79
CA SER A 170 18.18 -7.92 -39.76
C SER A 170 16.82 -7.55 -40.35
N ASN A 171 15.96 -8.55 -40.57
CA ASN A 171 14.60 -8.40 -41.07
C ASN A 171 13.57 -8.07 -39.99
N SER A 172 14.00 -7.90 -38.73
CA SER A 172 13.11 -7.50 -37.65
C SER A 172 12.43 -6.16 -37.97
N PRO A 173 11.10 -6.06 -37.89
CA PRO A 173 10.37 -4.81 -38.15
C PRO A 173 10.67 -3.73 -37.09
N GLN A 174 11.38 -4.09 -36.02
CA GLN A 174 11.62 -3.25 -34.85
C GLN A 174 13.10 -3.22 -34.50
N ARG A 175 13.59 -2.08 -34.00
CA ARG A 175 14.97 -1.92 -33.55
C ARG A 175 15.20 -2.68 -32.23
N LEU A 176 16.11 -3.66 -32.27
CA LEU A 176 16.48 -4.48 -31.12
C LEU A 176 17.70 -3.91 -30.41
N THR A 177 17.68 -3.94 -29.08
CA THR A 177 18.75 -3.41 -28.22
C THR A 177 19.79 -4.48 -27.91
N VAL A 178 19.31 -5.70 -27.67
CA VAL A 178 20.12 -6.90 -27.49
C VAL A 178 19.65 -7.94 -28.50
N LYS A 179 20.61 -8.61 -29.14
CA LYS A 179 20.37 -9.73 -30.05
C LYS A 179 21.09 -10.94 -29.49
N ARG A 180 20.37 -12.03 -29.25
CA ARG A 180 20.95 -13.24 -28.67
C ARG A 180 20.48 -14.51 -29.35
N ILE A 181 21.39 -15.46 -29.52
CA ILE A 181 21.11 -16.80 -30.00
C ILE A 181 21.42 -17.80 -28.88
N PHE A 182 20.40 -18.55 -28.50
CA PHE A 182 20.49 -19.68 -27.57
C PHE A 182 20.60 -20.97 -28.36
N ILE A 183 21.74 -21.66 -28.28
CA ILE A 183 22.03 -22.89 -29.01
C ILE A 183 21.79 -24.08 -28.08
N PHE A 184 20.84 -24.93 -28.40
CA PHE A 184 20.57 -26.18 -27.69
C PHE A 184 21.10 -27.35 -28.51
N THR A 185 22.09 -28.08 -27.97
CA THR A 185 22.81 -29.12 -28.70
C THR A 185 23.33 -30.19 -27.75
N CYS A 186 23.39 -31.43 -28.20
CA CYS A 186 24.08 -32.52 -27.50
C CYS A 186 25.49 -32.78 -28.07
N ASN A 187 25.82 -32.21 -29.24
CA ASN A 187 27.08 -32.47 -29.94
C ASN A 187 28.16 -31.46 -29.52
N ASP A 188 29.21 -31.94 -28.85
CA ASP A 188 30.30 -31.08 -28.38
C ASP A 188 31.32 -30.69 -29.48
N GLN A 189 31.30 -31.38 -30.62
CA GLN A 189 32.16 -31.12 -31.77
C GLN A 189 31.39 -31.27 -33.09
N PRO A 190 30.49 -30.32 -33.41
CA PRO A 190 29.84 -30.29 -34.72
C PRO A 190 30.89 -30.21 -35.85
N HIS A 191 30.63 -30.92 -36.95
CA HIS A 191 31.51 -31.00 -38.13
C HIS A 191 32.86 -31.69 -37.92
N ALA A 192 33.01 -32.57 -36.92
CA ALA A 192 34.25 -33.33 -36.68
C ALA A 192 34.79 -34.06 -37.95
N SER A 193 33.90 -34.48 -38.85
CA SER A 193 34.24 -35.12 -40.12
C SER A 193 34.63 -34.15 -41.25
N ASN A 194 34.34 -32.85 -41.13
CA ASN A 194 34.55 -31.86 -42.19
C ASN A 194 35.14 -30.53 -41.65
N LEU A 195 36.47 -30.41 -41.73
CA LEU A 195 37.24 -29.26 -41.30
C LEU A 195 36.84 -27.93 -41.99
N THR A 196 36.31 -27.98 -43.21
CA THR A 196 35.88 -26.79 -43.94
C THR A 196 34.65 -26.16 -43.29
N LEU A 197 33.64 -26.99 -42.97
CA LEU A 197 32.42 -26.54 -42.29
C LEU A 197 32.72 -26.06 -40.87
N GLU A 198 33.65 -26.72 -40.18
CA GLU A 198 34.10 -26.29 -38.85
C GLU A 198 34.69 -24.88 -38.86
N ARG A 199 35.63 -24.60 -39.80
CA ARG A 199 36.24 -23.27 -39.95
C ARG A 199 35.22 -22.20 -40.32
N GLN A 200 34.29 -22.51 -41.22
CA GLN A 200 33.22 -21.60 -41.61
C GLN A 200 32.31 -21.24 -40.42
N ALA A 201 31.93 -22.22 -39.60
CA ALA A 201 31.11 -21.99 -38.43
C ALA A 201 31.82 -21.12 -37.38
N LYS A 202 33.11 -21.38 -37.10
CA LYS A 202 33.92 -20.56 -36.18
C LYS A 202 34.08 -19.12 -36.67
N GLN A 203 34.37 -18.93 -37.96
CA GLN A 203 34.48 -17.59 -38.53
C GLN A 203 33.15 -16.84 -38.45
N ARG A 204 32.03 -17.51 -38.77
CA ARG A 204 30.71 -16.88 -38.70
C ARG A 204 30.33 -16.47 -37.28
N ALA A 205 30.65 -17.31 -36.27
CA ALA A 205 30.44 -16.97 -34.87
C ALA A 205 31.19 -15.69 -34.46
N LYS A 206 32.44 -15.54 -34.93
CA LYS A 206 33.23 -14.32 -34.74
C LYS A 206 32.56 -13.10 -35.39
N ASP A 207 32.14 -13.23 -36.64
CA ASP A 207 31.45 -12.14 -37.35
C ASP A 207 30.17 -11.70 -36.61
N LEU A 208 29.42 -12.65 -36.03
CA LEU A 208 28.23 -12.35 -35.24
C LEU A 208 28.55 -11.59 -33.95
N ASN A 209 29.64 -11.96 -33.28
CA ASN A 209 30.09 -11.27 -32.08
C ASN A 209 30.54 -9.83 -32.41
N ASP A 210 31.20 -9.61 -33.54
CA ASP A 210 31.62 -8.28 -34.02
C ASP A 210 30.40 -7.40 -34.37
N VAL A 211 29.31 -8.00 -34.86
CA VAL A 211 28.01 -7.34 -35.09
C VAL A 211 27.23 -7.10 -33.77
N GLY A 212 27.71 -7.64 -32.66
CA GLY A 212 27.09 -7.50 -31.33
C GLY A 212 25.95 -8.49 -31.05
N ILE A 213 25.90 -9.62 -31.77
CA ILE A 213 24.99 -10.74 -31.49
C ILE A 213 25.65 -11.68 -30.49
N GLN A 214 25.00 -11.92 -29.37
CA GLN A 214 25.50 -12.80 -28.30
C GLN A 214 25.14 -14.26 -28.59
N LEU A 215 26.10 -15.16 -28.42
CA LEU A 215 25.90 -16.60 -28.52
C LEU A 215 25.99 -17.23 -27.13
N ASP A 216 25.02 -18.05 -26.77
CA ASP A 216 25.07 -18.88 -25.56
C ASP A 216 24.67 -20.31 -25.92
N VAL A 217 25.44 -21.29 -25.43
CA VAL A 217 25.25 -22.71 -25.70
C VAL A 217 24.76 -23.41 -24.44
N PHE A 218 23.71 -24.21 -24.59
CA PHE A 218 23.08 -25.03 -23.56
C PHE A 218 23.28 -26.51 -23.94
N PRO A 219 24.22 -27.21 -23.29
CA PRO A 219 24.49 -28.61 -23.60
C PRO A 219 23.35 -29.49 -23.09
N ILE A 220 22.87 -30.41 -23.91
CA ILE A 220 21.83 -31.39 -23.54
C ILE A 220 22.47 -32.76 -23.43
N LEU A 221 22.18 -33.49 -22.35
CA LEU A 221 22.84 -34.75 -22.06
C LEU A 221 21.88 -35.93 -22.21
N THR A 222 22.33 -36.90 -22.98
CA THR A 222 21.58 -38.09 -23.37
C THR A 222 22.31 -39.37 -22.96
N GLU A 223 21.68 -40.53 -23.13
CA GLU A 223 22.26 -41.83 -22.76
C GLU A 223 23.67 -42.05 -23.33
N THR A 224 23.92 -41.62 -24.57
CA THR A 224 25.24 -41.73 -25.21
C THR A 224 26.21 -40.60 -24.83
N ILE A 225 25.69 -39.40 -24.57
CA ILE A 225 26.49 -38.20 -24.30
C ILE A 225 26.33 -37.80 -22.83
N ILE A 226 27.18 -38.39 -21.99
CA ILE A 226 27.16 -38.19 -20.53
C ILE A 226 27.95 -36.95 -20.10
N LYS A 227 28.87 -36.46 -20.96
CA LYS A 227 29.71 -35.29 -20.71
C LYS A 227 29.85 -34.44 -21.97
N PHE A 228 29.74 -33.13 -21.82
CA PHE A 228 29.94 -32.15 -22.89
C PHE A 228 31.23 -31.36 -22.66
N ASP A 229 32.11 -31.31 -23.66
CA ASP A 229 33.41 -30.61 -23.55
C ASP A 229 33.42 -29.33 -24.40
N PHE A 230 33.40 -28.17 -23.73
CA PHE A 230 33.42 -26.87 -24.43
C PHE A 230 34.75 -26.62 -25.15
N LYS A 231 35.84 -27.28 -24.77
CA LYS A 231 37.18 -27.04 -25.33
C LYS A 231 37.32 -27.50 -26.77
N LYS A 232 36.55 -28.51 -27.20
CA LYS A 232 36.70 -29.11 -28.54
C LYS A 232 36.34 -28.14 -29.67
N PHE A 233 35.20 -27.45 -29.54
CA PHE A 233 34.68 -26.57 -30.59
C PHE A 233 34.13 -25.24 -30.06
N PHE A 234 33.31 -25.28 -29.00
CA PHE A 234 32.56 -24.10 -28.54
C PHE A 234 33.39 -23.04 -27.81
N GLN A 235 34.62 -23.35 -27.39
CA GLN A 235 35.57 -22.37 -26.86
C GLN A 235 35.77 -21.21 -27.84
N ASP A 236 36.07 -21.54 -29.10
CA ASP A 236 36.33 -20.56 -30.16
C ASP A 236 35.04 -19.83 -30.57
N VAL A 237 33.90 -20.54 -30.59
CA VAL A 237 32.59 -19.97 -30.96
C VAL A 237 32.11 -18.94 -29.94
N LEU A 238 32.34 -19.21 -28.66
CA LEU A 238 31.89 -18.36 -27.55
C LEU A 238 32.93 -17.35 -27.09
N MET A 239 34.15 -17.39 -27.66
CA MET A 239 35.28 -16.52 -27.30
C MET A 239 35.56 -16.50 -25.79
N LEU A 240 35.55 -17.68 -25.16
CA LEU A 240 35.68 -17.82 -23.71
C LEU A 240 37.13 -17.67 -23.26
N SER A 241 37.35 -16.99 -22.13
CA SER A 241 38.64 -17.00 -21.42
C SER A 241 38.89 -18.36 -20.75
N ASP A 242 40.14 -18.69 -20.43
CA ASP A 242 40.46 -19.94 -19.72
C ASP A 242 39.75 -20.05 -18.37
N GLU A 243 39.55 -18.93 -17.66
CA GLU A 243 38.76 -18.89 -16.43
C GLU A 243 37.27 -19.17 -16.67
N ASP A 244 36.69 -18.63 -17.75
CA ASP A 244 35.28 -18.87 -18.10
C ASP A 244 35.03 -20.31 -18.60
N LEU A 245 36.02 -20.93 -19.25
CA LEU A 245 35.97 -22.32 -19.69
C LEU A 245 35.94 -23.28 -18.51
N ASP A 246 36.79 -23.06 -17.52
CA ASP A 246 36.78 -23.85 -16.28
C ASP A 246 35.47 -23.67 -15.51
N ILE A 247 34.86 -22.49 -15.57
CA ILE A 247 33.54 -22.26 -14.97
C ILE A 247 32.46 -23.11 -15.66
N ARG A 248 32.41 -23.08 -17.00
CA ARG A 248 31.38 -23.78 -17.80
C ARG A 248 31.56 -25.30 -17.80
N ASN A 249 32.79 -25.81 -17.89
CA ASN A 249 33.07 -27.26 -17.85
C ASN A 249 32.78 -27.91 -16.49
N ASN A 250 32.71 -27.11 -15.42
CA ASN A 250 32.38 -27.56 -14.07
C ASN A 250 30.88 -27.43 -13.72
N GLN A 251 30.03 -26.93 -14.64
CA GLN A 251 28.58 -26.89 -14.43
C GLN A 251 27.98 -28.30 -14.47
N GLU A 252 26.98 -28.54 -13.62
CA GLU A 252 26.32 -29.84 -13.53
C GLU A 252 25.50 -30.17 -14.80
N PRO A 253 25.38 -31.46 -15.13
CA PRO A 253 24.77 -31.96 -16.35
C PRO A 253 23.31 -31.53 -16.55
N THR A 254 23.00 -30.91 -17.69
CA THR A 254 21.67 -30.39 -18.05
C THR A 254 20.76 -31.52 -18.53
N GLY A 255 20.13 -32.23 -17.58
CA GLY A 255 19.20 -33.33 -17.86
C GLY A 255 17.84 -33.22 -17.15
N ARG A 256 17.60 -32.12 -16.43
CA ARG A 256 16.33 -31.81 -15.75
C ARG A 256 15.79 -30.47 -16.23
N LEU A 257 14.46 -30.34 -16.32
CA LEU A 257 13.82 -29.13 -16.82
C LEU A 257 14.17 -27.91 -15.95
N ASN A 258 14.10 -28.08 -14.63
CA ASN A 258 14.38 -27.01 -13.66
C ASN A 258 15.84 -26.51 -13.70
N GLU A 259 16.79 -27.36 -14.06
CA GLU A 259 18.21 -26.99 -14.18
C GLU A 259 18.47 -26.26 -15.49
N LEU A 260 17.90 -26.76 -16.60
CA LEU A 260 17.96 -26.10 -17.90
C LEU A 260 17.33 -24.70 -17.84
N LEU A 261 16.15 -24.57 -17.25
CA LEU A 261 15.46 -23.30 -17.09
C LEU A 261 16.26 -22.29 -16.26
N LYS A 262 16.92 -22.72 -15.17
CA LYS A 262 17.79 -21.83 -14.39
C LYS A 262 18.96 -21.30 -15.24
N LEU A 263 19.57 -22.15 -16.05
CA LEU A 263 20.65 -21.73 -16.95
C LEU A 263 20.14 -20.74 -18.00
N VAL A 264 19.02 -21.06 -18.67
CA VAL A 264 18.39 -20.19 -19.67
C VAL A 264 18.05 -18.83 -19.05
N TYR A 265 17.37 -18.80 -17.90
CA TYR A 265 17.01 -17.55 -17.21
C TYR A 265 18.22 -16.76 -16.70
N SER A 266 19.30 -17.45 -16.27
CA SER A 266 20.54 -16.77 -15.86
C SER A 266 21.23 -16.03 -17.01
N LYS A 267 21.04 -16.50 -18.24
CA LYS A 267 21.59 -15.93 -19.46
C LYS A 267 20.62 -15.00 -20.16
N GLU A 268 19.32 -15.15 -19.94
CA GLU A 268 18.27 -14.34 -20.54
C GLU A 268 18.41 -12.85 -20.17
N HIS A 269 18.49 -12.53 -18.89
CA HIS A 269 18.46 -11.14 -18.47
C HIS A 269 19.84 -10.49 -18.61
N LYS A 270 19.97 -9.49 -19.48
CA LYS A 270 21.13 -8.59 -19.45
C LYS A 270 21.09 -7.79 -18.15
N LYS A 271 22.25 -7.63 -17.50
CA LYS A 271 22.40 -6.71 -16.36
C LYS A 271 21.91 -5.33 -16.76
N ARG A 272 20.75 -4.91 -16.23
CA ARG A 272 20.17 -3.59 -16.49
C ARG A 272 20.41 -2.72 -15.27
N ALA A 273 21.28 -1.72 -15.43
CA ALA A 273 21.46 -0.70 -14.41
C ALA A 273 20.18 0.13 -14.28
N TYR A 274 19.72 0.32 -13.05
CA TYR A 274 18.67 1.26 -12.68
C TYR A 274 19.12 2.71 -12.98
N CYS A 275 20.33 3.04 -12.57
CA CYS A 275 21.03 4.26 -12.98
C CYS A 275 22.54 4.05 -12.86
N THR A 276 23.31 4.84 -13.61
CA THR A 276 24.76 4.98 -13.41
C THR A 276 25.02 6.35 -12.82
N VAL A 277 25.72 6.40 -11.70
CA VAL A 277 25.96 7.63 -10.95
C VAL A 277 27.41 7.69 -10.46
N PRO A 278 27.98 8.91 -10.30
CA PRO A 278 29.29 9.05 -9.69
C PRO A 278 29.23 8.74 -8.19
N PHE A 279 30.33 8.19 -7.69
CA PHE A 279 30.62 8.00 -6.29
C PHE A 279 31.71 9.00 -5.88
N SER A 280 31.34 10.00 -5.11
CA SER A 280 32.25 11.03 -4.58
C SER A 280 32.85 10.58 -3.25
N LEU A 281 34.18 10.55 -3.19
CA LEU A 281 34.97 10.34 -1.97
C LEU A 281 35.35 11.67 -1.29
N GLY A 282 35.01 12.80 -1.92
CA GLY A 282 35.38 14.14 -1.49
C GLY A 282 36.25 14.85 -2.54
N LYS A 283 37.05 15.83 -2.08
CA LYS A 283 38.00 16.56 -2.91
C LYS A 283 39.42 16.24 -2.45
N ALA A 284 40.34 16.04 -3.38
CA ALA A 284 41.76 15.92 -3.08
C ALA A 284 42.34 17.27 -2.61
N ALA A 285 43.58 17.25 -2.10
CA ALA A 285 44.22 18.42 -1.51
C ALA A 285 44.43 19.59 -2.50
N ASP A 286 44.45 19.29 -3.80
CA ASP A 286 44.52 20.26 -4.91
C ASP A 286 43.14 20.76 -5.38
N GLY A 287 42.06 20.32 -4.73
CA GLY A 287 40.68 20.66 -5.07
C GLY A 287 40.06 19.79 -6.16
N THR A 288 40.77 18.81 -6.71
CA THR A 288 40.20 17.89 -7.71
C THR A 288 39.17 16.96 -7.08
N PRO A 289 37.98 16.77 -7.69
CA PRO A 289 36.97 15.86 -7.17
C PRO A 289 37.47 14.42 -7.28
N LEU A 290 37.61 13.74 -6.15
CA LEU A 290 38.01 12.33 -6.11
C LEU A 290 36.75 11.47 -6.12
N GLY A 291 36.61 10.64 -7.14
CA GLY A 291 35.46 9.75 -7.25
C GLY A 291 35.64 8.70 -8.34
N PHE A 292 34.71 7.76 -8.38
CA PHE A 292 34.65 6.68 -9.37
C PHE A 292 33.20 6.49 -9.82
N SER A 293 32.97 5.74 -10.90
CA SER A 293 31.60 5.52 -11.39
C SER A 293 31.04 4.19 -10.88
N VAL A 294 29.77 4.20 -10.48
CA VAL A 294 29.04 2.99 -10.08
C VAL A 294 27.72 2.88 -10.83
N SER A 295 27.41 1.65 -11.23
CA SER A 295 26.08 1.28 -11.70
C SER A 295 25.27 0.71 -10.54
N VAL A 296 24.05 1.23 -10.38
CA VAL A 296 23.07 0.79 -9.39
C VAL A 296 22.12 -0.21 -10.03
N TYR A 297 21.86 -1.33 -9.37
CA TYR A 297 21.02 -2.43 -9.84
C TYR A 297 19.90 -2.74 -8.85
N ASN A 298 18.74 -3.11 -9.37
CA ASN A 298 17.62 -3.63 -8.58
C ASN A 298 17.67 -5.15 -8.63
N MET A 299 18.18 -5.78 -7.58
CA MET A 299 18.24 -7.25 -7.49
C MET A 299 16.88 -7.86 -7.15
N VAL A 300 16.04 -7.12 -6.44
CA VAL A 300 14.68 -7.51 -6.07
C VAL A 300 13.75 -6.37 -6.45
N ARG A 301 12.66 -6.71 -7.15
CA ARG A 301 11.60 -5.77 -7.51
C ARG A 301 10.25 -6.41 -7.19
N PRO A 302 9.33 -5.70 -6.53
CA PRO A 302 7.94 -6.14 -6.45
C PRO A 302 7.38 -6.32 -7.86
N CYS A 303 6.74 -7.45 -8.13
CA CYS A 303 6.03 -7.69 -9.39
C CYS A 303 4.54 -7.33 -9.18
N PRO A 304 4.09 -6.12 -9.58
CA PRO A 304 2.68 -5.76 -9.48
C PRO A 304 1.86 -6.49 -10.55
N LYS A 305 0.53 -6.54 -10.37
CA LYS A 305 -0.37 -6.98 -11.44
C LYS A 305 -0.24 -6.04 -12.64
N PRO A 306 -0.25 -6.55 -13.89
CA PRO A 306 -0.21 -5.71 -15.08
C PRO A 306 -1.40 -4.74 -15.10
N THR A 307 -1.17 -3.53 -15.61
CA THR A 307 -2.22 -2.53 -15.76
C THR A 307 -3.18 -2.91 -16.88
N LYS A 308 -4.44 -2.52 -16.75
CA LYS A 308 -5.47 -2.82 -17.75
C LYS A 308 -5.24 -1.97 -19.00
N ILE A 309 -5.31 -2.60 -20.17
CA ILE A 309 -5.27 -1.93 -21.47
C ILE A 309 -6.70 -1.65 -21.91
N LYS A 310 -6.99 -0.43 -22.38
CA LYS A 310 -8.31 -0.07 -22.89
C LYS A 310 -8.42 -0.49 -24.36
N LEU A 311 -9.43 -1.29 -24.68
CA LEU A 311 -9.69 -1.79 -26.03
C LEU A 311 -10.96 -1.17 -26.62
N ASP A 312 -11.01 -1.05 -27.94
CA ASP A 312 -12.25 -0.76 -28.66
C ASP A 312 -13.15 -2.00 -28.66
N MET A 313 -14.42 -1.84 -28.26
CA MET A 313 -15.35 -2.98 -28.07
C MET A 313 -15.63 -3.76 -29.36
N LYS A 314 -15.58 -3.11 -30.53
CA LYS A 314 -15.92 -3.75 -31.81
C LYS A 314 -14.71 -4.45 -32.43
N THR A 315 -13.54 -3.84 -32.33
CA THR A 315 -12.32 -4.30 -33.02
C THR A 315 -11.32 -4.99 -32.10
N ASN A 316 -11.49 -4.87 -30.78
CA ASN A 316 -10.53 -5.30 -29.75
C ASN A 316 -9.12 -4.71 -29.91
N LEU A 317 -8.97 -3.61 -30.65
CA LEU A 317 -7.70 -2.91 -30.82
C LEU A 317 -7.41 -1.98 -29.64
N GLU A 318 -6.13 -1.84 -29.28
CA GLU A 318 -5.68 -0.94 -28.22
C GLU A 318 -6.02 0.53 -28.52
N THR A 319 -6.58 1.21 -27.52
CA THR A 319 -6.96 2.63 -27.62
C THR A 319 -5.90 3.53 -26.99
N LYS A 320 -5.50 4.56 -27.74
CA LYS A 320 -4.57 5.58 -27.23
C LYS A 320 -5.31 6.57 -26.35
N ILE A 321 -4.87 6.72 -25.09
CA ILE A 321 -5.41 7.71 -24.16
C ILE A 321 -4.62 9.01 -24.30
N VAL A 322 -5.31 10.12 -24.54
CA VAL A 322 -4.73 11.47 -24.57
C VAL A 322 -5.45 12.33 -23.53
N THR A 323 -4.73 12.74 -22.48
CA THR A 323 -5.26 13.61 -21.43
C THR A 323 -4.84 15.05 -21.70
N LYS A 324 -5.80 15.98 -21.69
CA LYS A 324 -5.57 17.42 -21.85
C LYS A 324 -6.26 18.18 -20.72
N HIS A 325 -5.62 19.22 -20.21
CA HIS A 325 -6.21 20.14 -19.26
C HIS A 325 -6.82 21.32 -20.01
N TYR A 326 -7.99 21.80 -19.56
CA TYR A 326 -8.67 22.93 -20.17
C TYR A 326 -9.21 23.87 -19.10
N LEU A 327 -9.34 25.15 -19.44
CA LEU A 327 -10.02 26.12 -18.61
C LEU A 327 -11.54 25.88 -18.72
N PRO A 328 -12.28 25.63 -17.62
CA PRO A 328 -13.70 25.32 -17.69
C PRO A 328 -14.57 26.42 -18.32
N GLU A 329 -14.15 27.68 -18.23
CA GLU A 329 -14.91 28.83 -18.71
C GLU A 329 -14.78 29.04 -20.24
N THR A 330 -13.58 28.89 -20.78
CA THR A 330 -13.29 29.17 -22.21
C THR A 330 -13.13 27.90 -23.04
N ALA A 331 -13.06 26.73 -22.40
CA ALA A 331 -12.68 25.44 -23.01
C ALA A 331 -11.30 25.45 -23.70
N GLU A 332 -10.47 26.45 -23.41
CA GLU A 332 -9.13 26.59 -23.97
C GLU A 332 -8.16 25.61 -23.31
N ILE A 333 -7.27 25.00 -24.09
CA ILE A 333 -6.30 24.02 -23.60
C ILE A 333 -5.23 24.74 -22.78
N LEU A 334 -5.02 24.30 -21.54
CA LEU A 334 -4.01 24.85 -20.65
C LEU A 334 -2.64 24.22 -20.93
N MET A 335 -1.65 25.07 -21.14
CA MET A 335 -0.24 24.65 -21.21
C MET A 335 0.32 24.51 -19.79
N PRO A 336 1.40 23.73 -19.59
CA PRO A 336 2.03 23.61 -18.27
C PRO A 336 2.48 24.95 -17.66
N SER A 337 2.77 25.96 -18.50
CA SER A 337 3.08 27.33 -18.08
C SER A 337 1.91 28.07 -17.45
N ASP A 338 0.68 27.67 -17.79
CA ASP A 338 -0.55 28.34 -17.36
C ASP A 338 -1.07 27.75 -16.04
N ILE A 339 -0.40 26.72 -15.52
CA ILE A 339 -0.79 25.96 -14.34
C ILE A 339 0.17 26.29 -13.19
N GLN A 340 -0.39 26.81 -12.10
CA GLN A 340 0.32 27.00 -10.83
C GLN A 340 -0.17 26.02 -9.76
N TYR A 341 0.72 25.68 -8.83
CA TYR A 341 0.43 24.75 -7.74
C TYR A 341 0.12 25.52 -6.46
N GLY A 342 -1.03 25.26 -5.85
CA GLY A 342 -1.43 25.91 -4.60
C GLY A 342 -1.35 24.98 -3.40
N LEU A 343 -0.75 25.45 -2.31
CA LEU A 343 -0.85 24.83 -0.99
C LEU A 343 -1.56 25.78 -0.03
N ASP A 344 -2.70 25.33 0.48
CA ASP A 344 -3.44 26.09 1.50
C ASP A 344 -2.89 25.73 2.88
N VAL A 345 -2.24 26.71 3.53
CA VAL A 345 -1.76 26.57 4.92
C VAL A 345 -2.52 27.57 5.77
N SER A 346 -3.34 27.03 6.67
CA SER A 346 -4.32 27.79 7.44
C SER A 346 -5.29 28.54 6.50
N ASN A 347 -5.21 29.87 6.42
CA ASN A 347 -6.04 30.73 5.56
C ASN A 347 -5.23 31.46 4.47
N ARG A 348 -4.00 31.01 4.20
CA ARG A 348 -3.16 31.57 3.14
C ARG A 348 -2.94 30.51 2.08
N ARG A 349 -3.31 30.85 0.83
CA ARG A 349 -2.95 30.06 -0.34
C ARG A 349 -1.56 30.47 -0.79
N ILE A 350 -0.62 29.55 -0.66
CA ILE A 350 0.75 29.72 -1.14
C ILE A 350 0.80 29.13 -2.54
N LEU A 351 1.07 29.96 -3.54
CA LEU A 351 1.22 29.53 -4.92
C LEU A 351 2.69 29.24 -5.20
N PHE A 352 2.94 28.20 -5.97
CA PHE A 352 4.25 27.78 -6.43
C PHE A 352 4.23 27.58 -7.94
N ASP A 353 5.24 28.10 -8.61
CA ASP A 353 5.51 27.75 -9.99
C ASP A 353 6.15 26.36 -10.10
N SER A 354 6.00 25.69 -11.23
CA SER A 354 6.60 24.36 -11.47
C SER A 354 8.11 24.34 -11.20
N ASP A 355 8.81 25.43 -11.47
CA ASP A 355 10.25 25.52 -11.24
C ASP A 355 10.61 25.74 -9.77
N GLU A 356 9.76 26.41 -9.00
CA GLU A 356 9.92 26.53 -7.54
C GLU A 356 9.73 25.17 -6.85
N ILE A 357 8.76 24.37 -7.31
CA ILE A 357 8.58 22.97 -6.87
C ILE A 357 9.88 22.17 -7.08
N LYS A 358 10.47 22.27 -8.26
CA LYS A 358 11.72 21.58 -8.59
C LYS A 358 12.88 22.10 -7.74
N ALA A 359 12.94 23.40 -7.50
CA ALA A 359 13.97 24.03 -6.69
C ALA A 359 13.91 23.60 -5.21
N ILE A 360 12.72 23.51 -4.62
CA ILE A 360 12.53 23.04 -3.22
C ILE A 360 13.06 21.61 -3.03
N LYS A 361 12.94 20.76 -4.06
CA LYS A 361 13.43 19.37 -4.04
C LYS A 361 14.92 19.24 -4.40
N LYS A 362 15.61 20.33 -4.76
CA LYS A 362 17.01 20.31 -5.22
C LYS A 362 17.98 20.50 -4.05
N PHE A 363 18.66 19.42 -3.66
CA PHE A 363 19.67 19.43 -2.59
C PHE A 363 21.10 19.20 -3.08
N GLY A 364 21.28 18.62 -4.28
CA GLY A 364 22.60 18.30 -4.83
C GLY A 364 22.48 17.57 -6.16
N ASP A 365 23.63 17.19 -6.73
CA ASP A 365 23.69 16.38 -7.94
C ASP A 365 23.46 14.88 -7.65
N PRO A 366 22.99 14.09 -8.62
CA PRO A 366 22.79 12.65 -8.45
C PRO A 366 24.14 11.96 -8.24
N GLY A 367 24.20 11.06 -7.26
CA GLY A 367 25.45 10.45 -6.85
C GLY A 367 25.38 9.78 -5.49
N PHE A 368 26.46 9.08 -5.16
CA PHE A 368 26.80 8.74 -3.79
C PHE A 368 27.82 9.74 -3.27
N GLU A 369 27.59 10.27 -2.08
CA GLU A 369 28.57 11.09 -1.36
C GLU A 369 28.98 10.37 -0.08
N LEU A 370 30.28 10.10 0.05
CA LEU A 370 30.85 9.41 1.21
C LEU A 370 30.75 10.30 2.46
N LEU A 371 30.11 9.78 3.51
CA LEU A 371 30.08 10.43 4.83
C LEU A 371 31.07 9.78 5.81
N GLY A 372 31.32 8.48 5.69
CA GLY A 372 32.29 7.77 6.52
C GLY A 372 32.05 6.26 6.58
N PHE A 373 32.64 5.62 7.59
CA PHE A 373 32.56 4.17 7.80
C PHE A 373 32.04 3.87 9.22
N LYS A 374 31.15 2.87 9.36
CA LYS A 374 30.63 2.41 10.66
C LYS A 374 30.65 0.89 10.75
N SER A 375 30.69 0.37 11.99
CA SER A 375 30.66 -1.08 12.23
C SER A 375 29.33 -1.68 11.80
N LEU A 376 29.36 -2.88 11.21
CA LEU A 376 28.15 -3.64 10.87
C LEU A 376 27.25 -3.93 12.08
N SER A 377 27.81 -3.99 13.29
CA SER A 377 27.03 -4.18 14.52
C SER A 377 26.08 -3.02 14.86
N CYS A 378 26.33 -1.83 14.31
CA CYS A 378 25.43 -0.68 14.51
C CYS A 378 24.16 -0.78 13.67
N LEU A 379 24.13 -1.65 12.65
CA LEU A 379 22.99 -1.82 11.78
C LEU A 379 22.04 -2.87 12.37
N SER A 380 20.77 -2.49 12.55
CA SER A 380 19.73 -3.39 13.03
C SER A 380 18.84 -3.88 11.90
N PRO A 381 18.47 -5.17 11.84
CA PRO A 381 17.58 -5.69 10.80
C PRO A 381 16.20 -5.01 10.74
N HIS A 382 15.72 -4.45 11.86
CA HIS A 382 14.43 -3.76 11.95
C HIS A 382 14.46 -2.30 11.43
N HIS A 383 15.63 -1.78 11.07
CA HIS A 383 15.75 -0.45 10.41
C HIS A 383 15.45 -0.49 8.91
N TYR A 384 14.79 -1.54 8.43
CA TYR A 384 14.36 -1.63 7.05
C TYR A 384 13.29 -0.58 6.72
N VAL A 385 13.54 0.25 5.70
CA VAL A 385 12.59 1.24 5.19
C VAL A 385 11.96 0.79 3.88
N LYS A 386 12.81 0.43 2.91
CA LYS A 386 12.40 0.05 1.55
C LYS A 386 13.42 -0.90 0.91
N PRO A 387 13.06 -1.59 -0.20
CA PRO A 387 13.98 -2.50 -0.88
C PRO A 387 15.30 -1.81 -1.22
N GLY A 388 16.39 -2.47 -0.88
CA GLY A 388 17.73 -1.99 -1.16
C GLY A 388 18.15 -2.17 -2.62
N HIS A 389 19.24 -1.52 -3.00
CA HIS A 389 19.88 -1.71 -4.30
C HIS A 389 21.16 -2.52 -4.16
N PHE A 390 21.78 -2.83 -5.31
CA PHE A 390 23.12 -3.39 -5.38
C PHE A 390 23.98 -2.51 -6.27
N ILE A 391 25.20 -2.19 -5.85
CA ILE A 391 26.12 -1.38 -6.67
C ILE A 391 27.29 -2.22 -7.16
N TYR A 392 27.71 -1.92 -8.39
CA TYR A 392 28.86 -2.52 -9.05
C TYR A 392 29.64 -1.43 -9.81
N PRO A 393 30.98 -1.49 -9.89
CA PRO A 393 31.77 -0.49 -10.59
C PRO A 393 31.43 -0.44 -12.08
N ASP A 394 31.55 0.76 -12.67
CA ASP A 394 31.35 0.98 -14.10
C ASP A 394 32.58 1.64 -14.74
N GLU A 395 33.40 0.85 -15.42
CA GLU A 395 34.61 1.31 -16.11
C GLU A 395 34.33 2.18 -17.34
N LYS A 396 33.10 2.16 -17.88
CA LYS A 396 32.81 2.85 -19.15
C LYS A 396 32.89 4.37 -19.04
N TYR A 397 32.64 4.91 -17.85
CA TYR A 397 32.59 6.34 -17.62
C TYR A 397 33.85 6.88 -16.95
N VAL A 398 34.44 6.11 -16.04
CA VAL A 398 35.65 6.48 -15.30
C VAL A 398 36.55 5.25 -15.21
N GLU A 399 37.67 5.29 -15.93
CA GLU A 399 38.66 4.22 -15.92
C GLU A 399 39.33 4.10 -14.54
N GLY A 400 39.54 2.88 -14.06
CA GLY A 400 40.11 2.58 -12.75
C GLY A 400 39.07 2.45 -11.62
N SER A 401 37.77 2.59 -11.93
CA SER A 401 36.69 2.48 -10.95
C SER A 401 36.65 1.13 -10.24
N SER A 402 36.89 0.03 -10.96
CA SER A 402 36.88 -1.34 -10.43
C SER A 402 38.03 -1.60 -9.48
N CYS A 403 39.21 -1.04 -9.76
CA CYS A 403 40.37 -1.17 -8.88
C CYS A 403 40.08 -0.59 -7.49
N LEU A 404 39.59 0.66 -7.47
CA LEU A 404 39.26 1.35 -6.22
C LEU A 404 38.06 0.73 -5.51
N PHE A 405 37.02 0.35 -6.24
CA PHE A 405 35.85 -0.34 -5.70
C PHE A 405 36.23 -1.67 -5.03
N ASN A 406 37.06 -2.49 -5.69
CA ASN A 406 37.50 -3.77 -5.15
C ASN A 406 38.39 -3.61 -3.92
N ALA A 407 39.25 -2.58 -3.89
CA ALA A 407 40.04 -2.24 -2.71
C ALA A 407 39.16 -1.85 -1.52
N LEU A 408 38.14 -1.01 -1.75
CA LEU A 408 37.15 -0.62 -0.74
C LEU A 408 36.38 -1.84 -0.23
N LEU A 409 35.90 -2.69 -1.14
CA LEU A 409 35.14 -3.90 -0.80
C LEU A 409 35.96 -4.83 0.10
N LYS A 410 37.20 -5.13 -0.30
CA LYS A 410 38.10 -5.99 0.46
C LYS A 410 38.35 -5.44 1.87
N LYS A 411 38.63 -4.14 2.00
CA LYS A 411 38.90 -3.51 3.30
C LYS A 411 37.66 -3.44 4.20
N CYS A 412 36.48 -3.22 3.63
CA CYS A 412 35.22 -3.22 4.39
C CYS A 412 34.87 -4.62 4.91
N LEU A 413 35.11 -5.67 4.11
CA LEU A 413 34.96 -7.06 4.53
C LEU A 413 35.94 -7.42 5.67
N GLU A 414 37.23 -7.11 5.51
CA GLU A 414 38.27 -7.36 6.52
C GLU A 414 37.94 -6.70 7.87
N LYS A 415 37.47 -5.45 7.83
CA LYS A 415 37.16 -4.66 9.05
C LYS A 415 35.75 -4.85 9.58
N LYS A 416 34.87 -5.60 8.90
CA LYS A 416 33.44 -5.75 9.21
C LYS A 416 32.72 -4.39 9.35
N MET A 417 33.00 -3.49 8.42
CA MET A 417 32.45 -2.13 8.37
C MET A 417 31.54 -1.96 7.15
N PHE A 418 30.54 -1.09 7.25
CA PHE A 418 29.77 -0.59 6.12
C PHE A 418 30.13 0.87 5.85
N ILE A 419 29.87 1.31 4.61
CA ILE A 419 30.10 2.69 4.20
C ILE A 419 28.81 3.49 4.39
N LEU A 420 28.86 4.59 5.12
CA LEU A 420 27.75 5.50 5.27
C LEU A 420 27.83 6.55 4.15
N CYS A 421 26.80 6.62 3.32
CA CYS A 421 26.73 7.55 2.21
C CYS A 421 25.40 8.30 2.20
N GLN A 422 25.42 9.46 1.56
CA GLN A 422 24.22 10.15 1.08
C GLN A 422 23.99 9.73 -0.37
N PHE A 423 22.75 9.35 -0.72
CA PHE A 423 22.41 8.86 -2.05
C PHE A 423 21.25 9.65 -2.67
N SER A 424 21.45 10.10 -3.90
CA SER A 424 20.45 10.73 -4.76
C SER A 424 20.46 10.06 -6.12
N ALA A 425 19.37 9.38 -6.50
CA ALA A 425 19.30 8.65 -7.76
C ALA A 425 19.10 9.56 -8.98
N ARG A 426 18.39 10.68 -8.81
CA ARG A 426 17.94 11.59 -9.88
C ARG A 426 18.07 13.05 -9.43
N ARG A 427 18.04 13.98 -10.39
CA ARG A 427 18.04 15.42 -10.10
C ARG A 427 16.72 15.80 -9.44
N ASN A 428 16.73 16.86 -8.62
CA ASN A 428 15.55 17.38 -7.92
C ASN A 428 14.86 16.32 -7.04
N THR A 429 15.64 15.41 -6.43
CA THR A 429 15.16 14.44 -5.46
C THR A 429 15.87 14.67 -4.13
N PRO A 430 15.15 14.68 -2.99
CA PRO A 430 15.79 14.75 -1.69
C PRO A 430 16.72 13.55 -1.45
N PRO A 431 17.94 13.78 -0.94
CA PRO A 431 18.90 12.74 -0.67
C PRO A 431 18.43 11.83 0.47
N ARG A 432 18.79 10.55 0.40
CA ARG A 432 18.56 9.58 1.49
C ARG A 432 19.89 9.11 2.07
N LEU A 433 19.93 8.91 3.39
CA LEU A 433 21.06 8.23 4.03
C LEU A 433 21.00 6.74 3.74
N VAL A 434 22.12 6.18 3.29
CA VAL A 434 22.25 4.77 2.94
C VAL A 434 23.51 4.16 3.57
N ALA A 435 23.40 2.89 3.95
CA ALA A 435 24.51 2.05 4.38
C ALA A 435 24.87 1.10 3.23
N LEU A 436 26.11 1.18 2.75
CA LEU A 436 26.67 0.26 1.76
C LEU A 436 27.31 -0.91 2.48
N ILE A 437 26.58 -2.02 2.52
CA ILE A 437 26.98 -3.24 3.20
C ILE A 437 27.85 -4.06 2.24
N PRO A 438 29.11 -4.37 2.59
CA PRO A 438 29.99 -5.13 1.71
C PRO A 438 29.51 -6.58 1.60
N GLN A 439 29.54 -7.12 0.38
CA GLN A 439 29.20 -8.50 0.07
C GLN A 439 30.35 -9.17 -0.70
N GLY A 440 30.86 -10.26 -0.14
CA GLY A 440 31.81 -11.14 -0.83
C GLY A 440 31.10 -12.07 -1.81
N GLU A 441 31.85 -12.62 -2.76
CA GLU A 441 31.33 -13.64 -3.66
C GLU A 441 31.06 -14.93 -2.86
N GLU A 442 29.81 -15.39 -2.85
CA GLU A 442 29.46 -16.70 -2.30
C GLU A 442 29.04 -17.65 -3.42
N MET A 443 29.73 -18.78 -3.48
CA MET A 443 29.44 -19.87 -4.39
C MET A 443 28.56 -20.90 -3.69
N ASN A 444 27.56 -21.42 -4.39
CA ASN A 444 26.69 -22.45 -3.85
C ASN A 444 27.49 -23.72 -3.51
N LYS A 445 27.36 -24.22 -2.28
CA LYS A 445 28.11 -25.40 -1.80
C LYS A 445 27.60 -26.72 -2.38
N ARG A 446 26.38 -26.75 -2.93
CA ARG A 446 25.74 -27.98 -3.46
C ARG A 446 25.87 -28.13 -4.97
N VAL A 447 25.90 -27.01 -5.69
CA VAL A 447 26.09 -26.96 -7.15
C VAL A 447 27.36 -26.14 -7.35
N LYS A 448 28.46 -26.78 -7.76
CA LYS A 448 29.70 -26.06 -8.07
C LYS A 448 29.40 -25.02 -9.16
N ASN A 449 29.85 -23.79 -8.96
CA ASN A 449 29.73 -22.65 -9.88
C ASN A 449 28.34 -22.01 -10.06
N ASP A 450 27.37 -22.32 -9.20
CA ASP A 450 26.16 -21.49 -9.06
C ASP A 450 26.46 -20.29 -8.13
N ARG A 451 26.53 -19.09 -8.71
CA ARG A 451 26.82 -17.83 -7.98
C ARG A 451 25.62 -17.42 -7.15
N LEU A 452 25.64 -17.72 -5.84
CA LEU A 452 24.56 -17.37 -4.91
C LEU A 452 24.53 -15.86 -4.63
N ALA A 453 25.71 -15.24 -4.59
CA ALA A 453 25.89 -13.85 -4.23
C ALA A 453 27.04 -13.22 -5.03
N SER A 454 26.77 -12.10 -5.68
CA SER A 454 27.77 -11.33 -6.44
C SER A 454 28.64 -10.49 -5.51
N ASN A 455 29.88 -10.21 -5.92
CA ASN A 455 30.76 -9.28 -5.21
C ASN A 455 30.31 -7.83 -5.42
N GLY A 456 30.15 -7.08 -4.34
CA GLY A 456 29.73 -5.67 -4.44
C GLY A 456 29.23 -5.12 -3.11
N PHE A 457 28.42 -4.06 -3.18
CA PHE A 457 27.77 -3.52 -1.97
C PHE A 457 26.25 -3.51 -2.11
N HIS A 458 25.58 -3.93 -1.05
CA HIS A 458 24.15 -3.71 -0.89
C HIS A 458 23.88 -2.31 -0.35
N VAL A 459 23.02 -1.56 -1.05
CA VAL A 459 22.55 -0.25 -0.62
C VAL A 459 21.36 -0.46 0.31
N HIS A 460 21.56 -0.27 1.61
CA HIS A 460 20.51 -0.36 2.62
C HIS A 460 20.05 1.04 3.03
N TYR A 461 18.76 1.34 2.84
CA TYR A 461 18.19 2.64 3.20
C TYR A 461 18.02 2.76 4.70
N LEU A 462 18.57 3.83 5.29
CA LEU A 462 18.46 4.10 6.71
C LEU A 462 17.24 4.98 7.00
N PRO A 463 16.48 4.71 8.08
CA PRO A 463 15.34 5.52 8.46
C PRO A 463 15.79 6.88 8.98
N TYR A 464 15.07 7.94 8.61
CA TYR A 464 15.12 9.20 9.33
C TYR A 464 14.27 9.11 10.61
N ALA A 465 14.38 10.13 11.46
CA ALA A 465 13.59 10.22 12.68
C ALA A 465 12.08 10.12 12.40
N ASP A 466 11.61 10.68 11.27
CA ASP A 466 10.21 10.65 10.85
C ASP A 466 9.71 9.25 10.46
N ASP A 467 10.61 8.36 10.06
CA ASP A 467 10.28 6.97 9.67
C ASP A 467 10.09 6.07 10.91
N ILE A 468 10.64 6.45 12.06
CA ILE A 468 10.62 5.66 13.29
C ILE A 468 9.32 5.90 14.06
N ARG A 469 8.59 4.82 14.38
CA ARG A 469 7.34 4.88 15.15
C ARG A 469 7.56 4.48 16.60
N THR A 470 7.10 5.30 17.55
CA THR A 470 7.13 4.99 18.98
C THR A 470 5.96 4.07 19.35
N LEU A 471 6.27 2.91 19.95
CA LEU A 471 5.26 1.97 20.44
C LEU A 471 4.96 2.22 21.93
N PRO A 472 3.70 2.06 22.38
CA PRO A 472 3.37 2.12 23.81
C PRO A 472 4.07 0.97 24.54
N LYS A 473 4.67 1.26 25.70
CA LYS A 473 5.31 0.23 26.54
C LYS A 473 4.21 -0.62 27.19
N ASN A 474 4.07 -1.86 26.75
CA ASN A 474 3.29 -2.86 27.46
C ASN A 474 4.20 -3.55 28.49
N ASP A 475 3.71 -3.81 29.69
CA ASP A 475 4.40 -4.66 30.66
C ASP A 475 4.47 -6.09 30.10
N THR A 476 5.60 -6.44 29.49
CA THR A 476 5.82 -7.80 28.98
C THR A 476 6.29 -8.69 30.13
N THR A 477 5.45 -9.63 30.55
CA THR A 477 5.87 -10.75 31.40
C THR A 477 6.75 -11.69 30.58
N ARG A 478 7.97 -11.97 31.05
CA ARG A 478 8.87 -12.93 30.40
C ARG A 478 8.36 -14.35 30.66
N ALA A 479 8.30 -15.17 29.62
CA ALA A 479 7.95 -16.60 29.70
C ALA A 479 8.95 -17.38 30.60
N ALA A 480 8.47 -18.45 31.23
CA ALA A 480 9.31 -19.34 32.03
C ALA A 480 10.26 -20.14 31.13
N ASN A 481 11.40 -20.58 31.67
CA ASN A 481 12.41 -21.31 30.88
C ASN A 481 11.86 -22.64 30.34
N ASP A 482 11.00 -23.32 31.11
CA ASP A 482 10.39 -24.60 30.72
C ASP A 482 9.44 -24.42 29.51
N GLU A 483 8.67 -23.32 29.49
CA GLU A 483 7.81 -22.95 28.35
C GLU A 483 8.64 -22.67 27.09
N VAL A 484 9.77 -21.97 27.27
CA VAL A 484 10.69 -21.65 26.17
C VAL A 484 11.34 -22.91 25.62
N ASP A 485 11.73 -23.86 26.47
CA ASP A 485 12.37 -25.10 26.04
C ASP A 485 11.40 -26.04 25.33
N LEU A 486 10.14 -26.12 25.77
CA LEU A 486 9.10 -26.83 25.03
C LEU A 486 8.83 -26.17 23.68
N PHE A 487 8.74 -24.84 23.61
CA PHE A 487 8.54 -24.14 22.35
C PHE A 487 9.73 -24.32 21.37
N LYS A 488 10.96 -24.45 21.87
CA LYS A 488 12.13 -24.81 21.03
C LYS A 488 11.96 -26.19 20.37
N ASN A 489 11.27 -27.14 21.00
CA ASN A 489 10.97 -28.43 20.37
C ASN A 489 9.99 -28.26 19.20
N VAL A 490 8.96 -27.43 19.36
CA VAL A 490 8.02 -27.07 18.29
C VAL A 490 8.75 -26.41 17.11
N VAL A 491 9.61 -25.42 17.39
CA VAL A 491 10.42 -24.74 16.36
C VAL A 491 11.34 -25.73 15.63
N ARG A 492 11.93 -26.70 16.32
CA ARG A 492 12.76 -27.75 15.71
C ARG A 492 11.93 -28.66 14.79
N GLY A 493 10.73 -29.05 15.19
CA GLY A 493 9.83 -29.89 14.38
C GLY A 493 9.32 -29.20 13.11
N LEU A 494 9.19 -27.87 13.14
CA LEU A 494 8.71 -27.05 12.01
C LEU A 494 9.84 -26.39 11.20
N LYS A 495 11.10 -26.67 11.53
CA LYS A 495 12.25 -26.06 10.83
C LYS A 495 12.31 -26.54 9.39
N PHE A 496 12.35 -25.60 8.45
CA PHE A 496 12.58 -25.87 7.04
C PHE A 496 13.65 -24.93 6.46
N LYS A 497 14.25 -25.31 5.33
CA LYS A 497 15.23 -24.47 4.62
C LYS A 497 14.49 -23.47 3.73
N TYR A 498 14.42 -22.22 4.18
CA TYR A 498 13.86 -21.12 3.41
C TYR A 498 14.74 -20.81 2.18
N ARG A 499 14.09 -20.58 1.04
CA ARG A 499 14.67 -19.98 -0.15
C ARG A 499 13.62 -19.05 -0.76
N ALA A 500 14.05 -17.93 -1.32
CA ALA A 500 13.15 -16.92 -1.88
C ALA A 500 12.45 -17.37 -3.16
N ASP A 501 13.00 -18.35 -3.89
CA ASP A 501 12.50 -18.86 -5.17
C ASP A 501 11.41 -19.94 -5.03
N LYS A 502 11.16 -20.42 -3.81
CA LYS A 502 10.19 -21.50 -3.56
C LYS A 502 8.74 -21.05 -3.52
N PHE A 503 8.50 -19.76 -3.38
CA PHE A 503 7.16 -19.22 -3.20
C PHE A 503 6.83 -18.33 -4.39
N GLU A 504 5.80 -18.71 -5.12
CA GLU A 504 5.25 -17.90 -6.20
C GLU A 504 4.15 -16.98 -5.65
N ASN A 505 3.87 -15.89 -6.36
CA ASN A 505 2.79 -14.98 -5.99
C ASN A 505 1.44 -15.55 -6.45
N PRO A 506 0.54 -16.01 -5.55
CA PRO A 506 -0.69 -16.68 -5.94
C PRO A 506 -1.59 -15.77 -6.80
N ALA A 507 -1.66 -14.49 -6.45
CA ALA A 507 -2.51 -13.52 -7.14
C ALA A 507 -2.05 -13.23 -8.58
N LEU A 508 -0.76 -13.39 -8.88
CA LEU A 508 -0.24 -13.31 -10.25
C LEU A 508 -0.45 -14.62 -11.00
N GLN A 509 -0.19 -15.76 -10.35
CA GLN A 509 -0.36 -17.06 -11.00
C GLN A 509 -1.81 -17.31 -11.41
N THR A 510 -2.76 -17.08 -10.51
CA THR A 510 -4.19 -17.16 -10.84
C THR A 510 -4.57 -16.24 -12.00
N LEU A 511 -4.04 -15.01 -12.04
CA LEU A 511 -4.30 -14.08 -13.14
C LEU A 511 -3.80 -14.63 -14.47
N TRP A 512 -2.55 -15.10 -14.53
CA TRP A 512 -1.95 -15.60 -15.77
C TRP A 512 -2.58 -16.90 -16.24
N ARG A 513 -2.97 -17.81 -15.33
CA ARG A 513 -3.72 -19.02 -15.67
C ARG A 513 -5.10 -18.71 -16.24
N ASN A 514 -5.79 -17.71 -15.70
CA ASN A 514 -7.07 -17.27 -16.25
C ASN A 514 -6.91 -16.64 -17.64
N ILE A 515 -5.87 -15.81 -17.83
CA ILE A 515 -5.55 -15.23 -19.14
C ILE A 515 -5.17 -16.31 -20.14
N GLU A 516 -4.35 -17.29 -19.74
CA GLU A 516 -3.97 -18.44 -20.55
C GLU A 516 -5.20 -19.25 -20.95
N ALA A 517 -6.09 -19.62 -20.01
CA ALA A 517 -7.32 -20.35 -20.31
C ALA A 517 -8.22 -19.58 -21.28
N THR A 518 -8.37 -18.26 -21.07
CA THR A 518 -9.19 -17.41 -21.95
C THR A 518 -8.57 -17.28 -23.34
N ALA A 519 -7.26 -17.07 -23.44
CA ALA A 519 -6.54 -16.95 -24.71
C ALA A 519 -6.54 -18.26 -25.51
N LEU A 520 -6.57 -19.40 -24.81
CA LEU A 520 -6.60 -20.74 -25.39
C LEU A 520 -8.01 -21.29 -25.61
N ASN A 521 -9.06 -20.53 -25.25
CA ASN A 521 -10.46 -21.00 -25.23
C ASN A 521 -10.66 -22.32 -24.44
N LYS A 522 -9.88 -22.52 -23.36
CA LYS A 522 -10.09 -23.62 -22.42
C LYS A 522 -11.33 -23.29 -21.56
N GLY A 523 -12.21 -24.28 -21.33
CA GLY A 523 -13.45 -24.09 -20.57
C GLY A 523 -13.22 -23.74 -19.09
N GLU A 524 -12.12 -24.22 -18.50
CA GLU A 524 -11.73 -23.94 -17.12
C GLU A 524 -10.20 -23.72 -17.04
N PRO A 525 -9.73 -22.83 -16.15
CA PRO A 525 -8.31 -22.63 -15.91
C PRO A 525 -7.70 -23.78 -15.09
N ASP A 526 -6.42 -24.07 -15.34
CA ASP A 526 -5.67 -25.07 -14.57
C ASP A 526 -5.61 -24.68 -13.08
N GLU A 527 -5.84 -25.65 -12.18
CA GLU A 527 -5.80 -25.41 -10.74
C GLU A 527 -4.40 -25.00 -10.27
N PHE A 528 -4.30 -23.88 -9.55
CA PHE A 528 -3.05 -23.42 -8.95
C PHE A 528 -3.02 -23.75 -7.46
N ILE A 529 -2.02 -24.52 -7.05
CA ILE A 529 -1.78 -24.86 -5.64
C ILE A 529 -1.01 -23.73 -4.97
N ASP A 530 -1.65 -23.06 -4.01
CA ASP A 530 -1.03 -21.96 -3.25
C ASP A 530 -0.02 -22.49 -2.22
N LEU A 531 1.26 -22.41 -2.58
CA LEU A 531 2.39 -22.79 -1.72
C LEU A 531 2.63 -21.85 -0.52
N THR A 532 1.94 -20.70 -0.47
CA THR A 532 2.02 -19.77 0.68
C THR A 532 1.14 -20.21 1.84
N ILE A 533 0.15 -21.07 1.59
CA ILE A 533 -0.72 -21.63 2.62
C ILE A 533 0.06 -22.69 3.41
N PRO A 534 0.11 -22.61 4.76
CA PRO A 534 0.77 -23.62 5.57
C PRO A 534 0.12 -25.00 5.42
N SER A 535 0.92 -26.05 5.27
CA SER A 535 0.43 -27.44 5.26
C SER A 535 0.01 -27.90 6.67
N VAL A 536 -1.17 -27.47 7.12
CA VAL A 536 -1.66 -27.63 8.50
C VAL A 536 -1.61 -29.08 8.97
N GLU A 537 -2.04 -30.04 8.16
CA GLU A 537 -2.06 -31.47 8.52
C GLU A 537 -0.65 -32.01 8.79
N ASN A 538 0.29 -31.70 7.90
CA ASN A 538 1.69 -32.10 8.03
C ASN A 538 2.38 -31.43 9.24
N GLN A 539 2.02 -30.19 9.54
CA GLN A 539 2.51 -29.48 10.72
C GLN A 539 1.96 -30.13 11.99
N ASN A 540 0.65 -30.37 12.07
CA ASN A 540 0.00 -31.02 13.20
C ASN A 540 0.60 -32.41 13.46
N ARG A 541 0.83 -33.23 12.43
CA ARG A 541 1.48 -34.54 12.57
C ARG A 541 2.86 -34.47 13.23
N LYS A 542 3.61 -33.39 12.99
CA LYS A 542 4.98 -33.23 13.50
C LYS A 542 5.05 -32.68 14.92
N VAL A 543 4.10 -31.85 15.33
CA VAL A 543 4.21 -31.08 16.60
C VAL A 543 2.98 -31.14 17.52
N ALA A 544 1.92 -31.88 17.19
CA ALA A 544 0.69 -31.92 18.00
C ALA A 544 0.94 -32.21 19.48
N GLY A 545 1.76 -33.22 19.81
CA GLY A 545 2.06 -33.57 21.21
C GLY A 545 2.71 -32.42 22.00
N TYR A 546 3.68 -31.73 21.41
CA TYR A 546 4.33 -30.58 22.05
C TYR A 546 3.40 -29.36 22.16
N ILE A 547 2.50 -29.16 21.20
CA ILE A 547 1.53 -28.07 21.23
C ILE A 547 0.50 -28.28 22.33
N ASP A 548 0.01 -29.50 22.53
CA ASP A 548 -1.00 -29.78 23.54
C ASP A 548 -0.44 -29.68 24.97
N GLU A 549 0.80 -30.11 25.18
CA GLU A 549 1.55 -29.88 26.43
C GLU A 549 1.76 -28.38 26.68
N LEU A 550 2.11 -27.61 25.65
CA LEU A 550 2.30 -26.16 25.76
C LEU A 550 0.99 -25.44 26.09
N LYS A 551 -0.13 -25.87 25.50
CA LYS A 551 -1.46 -25.31 25.79
C LYS A 551 -1.84 -25.52 27.26
N GLN A 552 -1.54 -26.70 27.82
CA GLN A 552 -1.84 -27.01 29.22
C GLN A 552 -1.01 -26.15 30.19
N MET A 553 0.23 -25.80 29.83
CA MET A 553 1.09 -24.96 30.66
C MET A 553 0.74 -23.47 30.58
N ILE A 554 0.42 -22.96 29.38
CA ILE A 554 0.22 -21.51 29.17
C ILE A 554 -1.24 -21.09 29.45
N PHE A 555 -2.22 -21.89 29.02
CA PHE A 555 -3.62 -21.49 29.04
C PHE A 555 -4.36 -22.09 30.24
N PRO A 556 -4.97 -21.26 31.11
CA PRO A 556 -5.80 -21.74 32.20
C PRO A 556 -6.98 -22.58 31.70
N PRO A 557 -7.46 -23.57 32.48
CA PRO A 557 -8.65 -24.34 32.14
C PRO A 557 -9.86 -23.40 31.98
N GLY A 558 -10.48 -23.39 30.80
CA GLY A 558 -11.57 -22.48 30.42
C GLY A 558 -11.15 -21.28 29.56
N TYR A 559 -9.87 -21.15 29.20
CA TYR A 559 -9.40 -20.14 28.25
C TYR A 559 -9.88 -20.45 26.82
N VAL A 560 -10.68 -19.55 26.24
CA VAL A 560 -11.15 -19.66 24.86
C VAL A 560 -10.21 -18.90 23.94
N MET A 561 -9.45 -19.64 23.12
CA MET A 561 -8.63 -19.07 22.05
C MET A 561 -9.53 -18.30 21.08
N GLY A 562 -9.29 -17.00 20.91
CA GLY A 562 -10.06 -16.14 19.99
C GLY A 562 -11.26 -15.41 20.60
N ALA A 563 -11.51 -15.50 21.91
CA ALA A 563 -12.49 -14.63 22.56
C ALA A 563 -12.00 -13.18 22.58
N THR A 564 -12.51 -12.36 21.65
CA THR A 564 -12.34 -10.90 21.69
C THR A 564 -12.76 -10.40 23.08
N LYS A 565 -11.84 -9.78 23.82
CA LYS A 565 -12.13 -9.15 25.12
C LYS A 565 -13.36 -8.25 24.98
N LYS A 566 -14.49 -8.67 25.54
CA LYS A 566 -15.60 -7.75 25.86
C LYS A 566 -15.01 -6.71 26.82
N SER A 567 -15.01 -5.44 26.41
CA SER A 567 -14.68 -4.30 27.27
C SER A 567 -15.42 -4.45 28.60
N ALA A 568 -14.68 -4.44 29.70
CA ALA A 568 -15.22 -4.62 31.04
C ALA A 568 -16.41 -3.68 31.28
N ALA A 569 -17.57 -4.28 31.53
CA ALA A 569 -18.77 -3.57 31.93
C ALA A 569 -18.50 -2.83 33.25
N LYS A 570 -18.81 -1.53 33.27
CA LYS A 570 -18.90 -0.71 34.48
C LYS A 570 -19.72 -1.46 35.54
N ARG A 571 -19.10 -1.82 36.67
CA ARG A 571 -19.85 -2.16 37.89
C ARG A 571 -20.64 -0.91 38.31
N LYS A 572 -21.96 -1.04 38.34
CA LYS A 572 -22.83 -0.19 39.17
C LYS A 572 -22.48 -0.50 40.63
N CYS A 573 -22.38 0.54 41.46
CA CYS A 573 -22.49 0.40 42.90
C CYS A 573 -23.62 1.33 43.36
N GLU A 574 -24.56 0.74 44.09
CA GLU A 574 -25.79 1.34 44.59
C GLU A 574 -25.51 2.34 45.72
N THR A 575 -26.43 3.29 45.84
CA THR A 575 -26.50 4.31 46.89
C THR A 575 -27.12 3.75 48.17
N ASN A 576 -26.48 3.97 49.32
CA ASN A 576 -27.13 4.34 50.59
C ASN A 576 -26.09 4.71 51.68
N GLY A 577 -26.32 5.85 52.37
CA GLY A 577 -25.88 6.11 53.76
C GLY A 577 -24.61 6.96 54.01
N SER A 578 -24.81 8.22 54.37
CA SER A 578 -23.92 9.33 54.81
C SER A 578 -23.17 9.14 56.17
N PRO A 579 -22.42 10.14 56.74
CA PRO A 579 -21.51 11.16 56.20
C PRO A 579 -20.14 11.27 56.93
N GLY A 580 -19.15 11.94 56.32
CA GLY A 580 -18.10 12.67 57.06
C GLY A 580 -16.64 12.23 56.85
N SER A 581 -15.90 12.95 56.00
CA SER A 581 -14.55 13.49 56.28
C SER A 581 -13.92 14.04 55.00
N ALA A 582 -13.13 15.10 55.16
CA ALA A 582 -12.64 15.98 54.11
C ALA A 582 -11.82 15.29 53.01
N LYS A 583 -12.01 15.72 51.76
CA LYS A 583 -11.19 15.34 50.59
C LYS A 583 -9.72 15.75 50.81
N LYS A 584 -8.83 14.75 50.87
CA LYS A 584 -7.39 14.88 50.56
C LYS A 584 -7.20 14.79 49.04
N SER A 585 -6.32 15.63 48.48
CA SER A 585 -5.88 15.61 47.09
C SER A 585 -5.14 14.31 46.75
N LYS A 586 -5.35 13.80 45.54
CA LYS A 586 -5.07 12.42 45.12
C LYS A 586 -3.75 12.26 44.35
N ASP A 587 -2.70 12.98 44.74
CA ASP A 587 -1.41 13.01 44.00
C ASP A 587 -0.18 12.53 44.81
N ASP A 588 -0.34 12.08 46.07
CA ASP A 588 0.83 11.81 46.94
C ASP A 588 1.24 10.32 47.11
N GLU A 589 0.59 9.35 46.45
CA GLU A 589 0.77 7.93 46.81
C GLU A 589 1.71 7.07 45.95
N ASN A 590 2.48 7.62 44.99
CA ASN A 590 3.46 6.77 44.28
C ASN A 590 4.63 7.54 43.65
N ILE A 591 5.41 8.24 44.46
CA ILE A 591 6.64 8.92 44.00
C ILE A 591 7.86 8.07 44.38
N ASP A 592 8.57 7.56 43.37
CA ASP A 592 9.84 6.85 43.53
C ASP A 592 10.97 7.83 43.88
N VAL A 593 11.32 7.88 45.17
CA VAL A 593 12.35 8.77 45.73
C VAL A 593 13.75 8.44 45.18
N GLU A 594 14.02 7.18 44.79
CA GLU A 594 15.31 6.78 44.22
C GLU A 594 15.47 7.31 42.77
N ALA A 595 14.39 7.34 41.99
CA ALA A 595 14.37 7.93 40.66
C ALA A 595 14.54 9.47 40.71
N ALA A 596 13.90 10.13 41.69
CA ALA A 596 14.07 11.57 41.93
C ALA A 596 15.50 11.93 42.38
N ALA A 597 16.18 11.02 43.07
CA ALA A 597 17.59 11.18 43.46
C ALA A 597 18.56 11.09 42.28
N LYS A 598 18.38 10.09 41.40
CA LYS A 598 19.18 9.91 40.18
C LYS A 598 19.04 11.06 39.20
N SER A 599 17.92 11.77 39.24
CA SER A 599 17.60 12.91 38.37
C SER A 599 17.83 14.29 39.03
N HIS A 600 18.48 14.34 40.20
CA HIS A 600 18.77 15.56 40.97
C HIS A 600 17.53 16.41 41.35
N LEU A 601 16.36 15.78 41.45
CA LEU A 601 15.07 16.42 41.74
C LEU A 601 14.61 16.26 43.20
N LEU A 602 15.45 15.69 44.09
CA LEU A 602 15.20 15.55 45.53
C LEU A 602 14.76 16.86 46.22
N SER A 603 15.27 18.01 45.77
CA SER A 603 14.93 19.33 46.31
C SER A 603 13.47 19.74 46.07
N LYS A 604 12.80 19.12 45.08
CA LYS A 604 11.38 19.36 44.77
C LYS A 604 10.42 18.50 45.60
N LEU A 605 10.90 17.46 46.28
CA LEU A 605 10.06 16.63 47.15
C LEU A 605 9.72 17.37 48.44
N THR A 606 8.55 17.07 49.02
CA THR A 606 8.11 17.68 50.27
C THR A 606 8.76 16.98 51.47
N ILE A 607 8.90 17.70 52.60
CA ILE A 607 9.52 17.17 53.82
C ILE A 607 8.84 15.87 54.32
N PRO A 608 7.49 15.73 54.28
CA PRO A 608 6.83 14.50 54.69
C PRO A 608 7.26 13.26 53.89
N ILE A 609 7.36 13.37 52.57
CA ILE A 609 7.78 12.27 51.67
C ILE A 609 9.21 11.83 51.98
N LEU A 610 10.13 12.79 52.16
CA LEU A 610 11.51 12.51 52.54
C LEU A 610 11.61 11.87 53.93
N LYS A 611 10.78 12.33 54.89
CA LYS A 611 10.75 11.82 56.27
C LYS A 611 10.18 10.41 56.35
N ASP A 612 9.16 10.08 55.55
CA ASP A 612 8.60 8.74 55.48
C ASP A 612 9.55 7.77 54.76
N TYR A 613 10.26 8.21 53.72
CA TYR A 613 11.34 7.42 53.10
C TYR A 613 12.50 7.14 54.05
N CYS A 614 12.97 8.15 54.81
CA CYS A 614 13.99 7.95 55.84
C CYS A 614 13.53 7.00 56.95
N ARG A 615 12.23 7.02 57.31
CA ARG A 615 11.65 6.10 58.29
C ARG A 615 11.59 4.66 57.77
N ASP A 616 11.15 4.48 56.52
CA ASP A 616 11.07 3.18 55.85
C ASP A 616 12.47 2.53 55.68
N LYS A 617 13.49 3.34 55.39
CA LYS A 617 14.89 2.90 55.30
C LYS A 617 15.66 2.91 56.63
N LYS A 618 14.99 3.20 57.77
CA LYS A 618 15.54 3.21 59.14
C LYS A 618 16.75 4.15 59.36
N LEU A 619 16.72 5.34 58.78
CA LEU A 619 17.76 6.36 58.95
C LEU A 619 17.46 7.28 60.16
N LYS A 620 18.48 7.62 60.95
CA LYS A 620 18.39 8.65 62.00
C LYS A 620 18.53 10.02 61.34
N ALA A 621 17.41 10.73 61.17
CA ALA A 621 17.43 12.09 60.67
C ALA A 621 18.23 13.00 61.62
N SER A 622 19.30 13.59 61.12
CA SER A 622 20.23 14.40 61.91
C SER A 622 19.70 15.79 62.26
N GLY A 623 18.61 16.26 61.64
CA GLY A 623 18.03 17.58 61.90
C GLY A 623 16.57 17.77 61.47
N THR A 624 16.06 18.98 61.67
CA THR A 624 14.67 19.40 61.36
C THR A 624 14.54 20.14 60.03
N LYS A 625 15.65 20.45 59.35
CA LYS A 625 15.64 21.22 58.11
C LYS A 625 15.55 20.29 56.89
N LYS A 626 14.90 20.78 55.83
CA LYS A 626 14.72 20.03 54.57
C LYS A 626 16.05 19.58 53.95
N GLN A 627 17.10 20.38 54.11
CA GLN A 627 18.42 20.12 53.56
C GLN A 627 19.07 18.88 54.18
N ASP A 628 18.90 18.69 55.50
CA ASP A 628 19.45 17.55 56.24
C ASP A 628 18.92 16.21 55.70
N PHE A 629 17.62 16.14 55.37
CA PHE A 629 17.02 14.94 54.77
C PHE A 629 17.45 14.68 53.32
N ILE A 630 17.78 15.74 52.57
CA ILE A 630 18.29 15.62 51.19
C ILE A 630 19.72 15.09 51.21
N ASP A 631 20.52 15.55 52.16
CA ASP A 631 21.92 15.17 52.30
C ASP A 631 22.04 13.74 52.85
N ASP A 632 21.28 13.38 53.90
CA ASP A 632 21.16 12.00 54.41
C ASP A 632 20.66 11.01 53.33
N GLY A 633 19.75 11.47 52.45
CA GLY A 633 19.23 10.68 51.33
C GLY A 633 20.21 10.51 50.16
N ARG A 634 21.10 11.49 49.93
CA ARG A 634 22.15 11.42 48.90
C ARG A 634 23.28 10.46 49.30
N ASP A 635 23.72 10.51 50.55
CA ASP A 635 24.85 9.71 51.03
C ASP A 635 24.57 8.20 50.94
N LEU A 636 23.33 7.75 51.19
CA LEU A 636 22.97 6.33 51.10
C LEU A 636 22.90 5.79 49.66
N ILE A 637 22.43 6.61 48.71
CA ILE A 637 22.28 6.23 47.30
C ILE A 637 23.66 6.17 46.62
N LEU A 638 24.55 7.09 46.99
CA LEU A 638 25.96 7.05 46.59
C LEU A 638 26.70 5.85 47.20
N CYS A 639 26.53 5.55 48.48
CA CYS A 639 27.15 4.37 49.12
C CYS A 639 26.66 3.03 48.54
N ARG A 640 25.38 2.88 48.16
CA ARG A 640 24.88 1.65 47.50
C ARG A 640 25.33 1.52 46.04
N SER A 641 25.51 2.64 45.33
CA SER A 641 26.06 2.63 43.97
C SER A 641 27.55 2.24 43.93
N LEU A 642 28.30 2.52 45.01
CA LEU A 642 29.71 2.13 45.13
C LEU A 642 29.90 0.65 45.53
N SER A 643 28.97 0.06 46.29
CA SER A 643 29.04 -1.37 46.66
C SER A 643 28.67 -2.34 45.54
N SER A 644 27.98 -1.89 44.49
CA SER A 644 27.59 -2.71 43.33
C SER A 644 28.57 -2.61 42.16
N ALA A 645 29.62 -1.79 42.29
CA ALA A 645 30.62 -1.52 41.27
C ALA A 645 32.01 -2.10 41.63
N VAL A 646 32.05 -3.37 42.07
CA VAL A 646 33.27 -4.18 42.04
C VAL A 646 33.00 -5.42 41.19
N ASN A 647 32.96 -5.24 39.88
CA ASN A 647 33.65 -6.10 38.91
C ASN A 647 33.43 -5.60 37.47
N HIS A 648 34.54 -5.55 36.76
CA HIS A 648 34.76 -5.22 35.35
C HIS A 648 34.77 -3.75 34.92
N ARG A 649 35.99 -3.38 34.49
CA ARG A 649 36.43 -2.15 33.84
C ARG A 649 35.65 -1.91 32.55
N ASP A 650 35.06 -0.73 32.43
CA ASP A 650 35.12 0.12 31.24
C ASP A 650 34.64 1.54 31.64
N ILE A 651 35.60 2.39 32.01
CA ILE A 651 35.40 3.82 32.17
C ILE A 651 36.31 4.50 31.16
N GLY A 652 35.72 5.22 30.21
CA GLY A 652 36.45 6.10 29.30
C GLY A 652 35.63 6.51 28.09
N GLY A 653 34.71 7.47 28.26
CA GLY A 653 34.09 8.12 27.10
C GLY A 653 32.75 8.85 27.30
N PHE A 654 32.40 9.33 28.49
CA PHE A 654 31.23 10.19 28.71
C PHE A 654 31.57 11.37 29.64
N ILE A 655 32.35 12.33 29.14
CA ILE A 655 32.31 13.72 29.58
C ILE A 655 32.63 14.57 28.35
N TYR A 656 31.63 15.23 27.77
CA TYR A 656 31.70 16.61 27.27
C TYR A 656 30.28 17.02 26.82
N SER A 657 29.49 17.53 27.76
CA SER A 657 28.36 18.40 27.48
C SER A 657 28.49 19.63 28.38
N TYR A 658 28.24 20.80 27.77
CA TYR A 658 28.22 22.16 28.31
C TYR A 658 29.54 22.92 28.55
N LYS A 659 30.01 23.61 27.49
CA LYS A 659 30.25 25.07 27.49
C LYS A 659 30.60 25.52 26.07
N TYR A 660 29.71 26.30 25.42
CA TYR A 660 30.02 27.48 24.61
C TYR A 660 28.70 27.97 23.98
N LEU A 661 27.97 28.79 24.72
CA LEU A 661 26.84 29.56 24.18
C LEU A 661 26.74 30.88 24.93
N THR A 662 27.73 31.75 24.70
CA THR A 662 27.61 33.21 24.83
C THR A 662 28.71 33.84 23.98
N MET A 663 28.43 34.12 22.71
CA MET A 663 28.87 35.36 22.06
C MET A 663 27.75 35.81 21.12
N SER A 664 27.17 36.93 21.51
CA SER A 664 26.30 37.82 20.76
C SER A 664 26.83 38.14 19.37
N ASN A 665 25.97 38.07 18.35
CA ASN A 665 25.97 39.07 17.29
C ASN A 665 24.63 39.81 17.34
N SER A 666 24.74 41.12 17.58
CA SER A 666 23.73 42.06 18.04
C SER A 666 22.95 42.74 16.91
N SER A 667 22.70 42.04 15.79
CA SER A 667 22.11 42.65 14.59
C SER A 667 20.77 42.03 14.13
N THR A 668 20.29 40.98 14.79
CA THR A 668 18.99 40.33 14.43
C THR A 668 17.91 40.44 15.50
N LYS A 669 18.23 40.99 16.67
CA LYS A 669 17.25 41.17 17.75
C LYS A 669 16.44 42.48 17.62
N THR A 670 16.97 43.47 16.90
CA THR A 670 16.29 44.75 16.65
C THR A 670 15.32 44.70 15.45
N ALA A 671 15.31 43.64 14.64
CA ALA A 671 14.40 43.53 13.49
C ALA A 671 13.09 42.79 13.82
N ILE A 672 13.06 42.04 14.93
CA ILE A 672 11.91 41.21 15.34
C ILE A 672 11.03 41.95 16.37
N GLU A 673 11.58 42.89 17.12
CA GLU A 673 10.81 43.71 18.08
C GLU A 673 10.22 44.99 17.44
N SER A 674 10.68 45.39 16.25
CA SER A 674 10.14 46.55 15.51
C SER A 674 8.93 46.25 14.60
N ALA A 675 8.53 44.99 14.46
CA ALA A 675 7.38 44.60 13.63
C ALA A 675 6.08 44.40 14.43
N LEU A 676 6.10 44.66 15.75
CA LEU A 676 4.96 44.46 16.65
C LEU A 676 4.26 45.75 17.10
N ILE A 677 4.69 46.91 16.60
CA ILE A 677 4.03 48.21 16.86
C ILE A 677 4.07 49.05 15.57
N ALA A 678 3.16 48.78 14.64
CA ALA A 678 2.72 49.72 13.60
C ALA A 678 1.45 49.21 12.89
N ASP A 679 0.45 50.09 12.81
CA ASP A 679 -0.77 50.07 11.95
C ASP A 679 -1.75 48.90 12.08
N GLN A 680 -2.93 49.03 12.71
CA GLN A 680 -4.04 49.95 12.40
C GLN A 680 -4.35 50.12 10.89
N GLY A 681 -5.09 49.16 10.30
CA GLY A 681 -5.88 49.30 9.06
C GLY A 681 -5.11 49.63 7.76
N PRO A 682 -5.47 49.04 6.59
CA PRO A 682 -6.76 49.36 5.97
C PRO A 682 -7.33 48.19 5.13
N TRP A 683 -8.42 47.57 5.59
CA TRP A 683 -9.34 46.84 4.70
C TRP A 683 -10.78 47.17 5.07
N ALA A 684 -11.10 48.47 5.00
CA ALA A 684 -12.35 48.83 4.35
C ALA A 684 -12.09 48.73 2.84
N SER A 685 -12.99 48.06 2.11
CA SER A 685 -13.03 47.93 0.64
C SER A 685 -11.92 47.11 -0.04
N VAL A 686 -12.16 45.82 -0.28
CA VAL A 686 -11.94 45.20 -1.61
C VAL A 686 -13.11 44.26 -1.88
N GLY A 687 -13.69 44.43 -3.07
CA GLY A 687 -15.05 44.05 -3.40
C GLY A 687 -15.30 42.55 -3.48
N GLU A 688 -16.50 42.20 -3.03
CA GLU A 688 -17.19 40.96 -3.32
C GLU A 688 -17.42 40.84 -4.84
N HIS A 689 -16.97 39.74 -5.43
CA HIS A 689 -17.60 39.19 -6.64
C HIS A 689 -18.17 37.81 -6.32
N PRO A 690 -19.45 37.56 -6.67
CA PRO A 690 -20.17 36.36 -6.28
C PRO A 690 -19.88 35.22 -7.27
N ASN A 691 -19.82 33.98 -6.75
CA ASN A 691 -19.79 32.70 -7.49
C ASN A 691 -18.40 32.11 -7.81
N ALA A 692 -17.68 31.61 -6.79
CA ALA A 692 -16.74 30.50 -6.96
C ALA A 692 -16.46 29.76 -5.62
N ILE A 693 -17.12 28.61 -5.45
CA ILE A 693 -16.72 27.35 -4.76
C ILE A 693 -15.46 27.39 -3.86
N THR A 694 -15.42 28.22 -2.81
CA THR A 694 -14.41 28.16 -1.72
C THR A 694 -14.95 27.60 -0.41
N ASN A 695 -16.22 27.16 -0.38
CA ASN A 695 -16.94 26.77 0.84
C ASN A 695 -16.74 25.31 1.28
N ARG A 696 -15.52 24.77 1.26
CA ARG A 696 -15.32 23.38 1.68
C ARG A 696 -15.58 23.16 3.18
N PHE A 697 -15.41 24.17 4.03
CA PHE A 697 -15.62 24.07 5.47
C PHE A 697 -16.16 25.39 6.06
N TYR A 698 -17.14 25.30 6.98
CA TYR A 698 -17.64 26.45 7.75
C TYR A 698 -16.80 26.61 9.03
N THR A 699 -16.11 27.76 9.15
CA THR A 699 -15.37 28.15 10.36
C THR A 699 -16.33 28.53 11.49
N TYR A 700 -15.84 28.53 12.73
CA TYR A 700 -16.66 28.92 13.88
C TYR A 700 -17.14 30.37 13.76
N GLU A 701 -16.26 31.27 13.34
CA GLU A 701 -16.53 32.70 13.17
C GLU A 701 -17.66 32.93 12.16
N ARG A 702 -17.67 32.16 11.07
CA ARG A 702 -18.74 32.26 10.06
C ARG A 702 -20.08 31.77 10.59
N VAL A 703 -20.09 30.71 11.41
CA VAL A 703 -21.33 30.26 12.07
C VAL A 703 -21.77 31.30 13.10
N GLU A 704 -20.84 31.93 13.81
CA GLU A 704 -21.11 32.99 14.77
C GLU A 704 -21.74 34.23 14.12
N GLU A 705 -21.25 34.66 12.95
CA GLU A 705 -21.86 35.75 12.16
C GLU A 705 -23.31 35.45 11.79
N ILE A 706 -23.60 34.21 11.36
CA ILE A 706 -24.96 33.78 11.03
C ILE A 706 -25.85 33.74 12.28
N VAL A 707 -25.31 33.25 13.40
CA VAL A 707 -26.02 33.21 14.68
C VAL A 707 -26.36 34.63 15.15
N ALA A 708 -25.42 35.57 15.04
CA ALA A 708 -25.65 36.97 15.38
C ALA A 708 -26.72 37.62 14.50
N PHE A 709 -26.69 37.36 13.18
CA PHE A 709 -27.73 37.80 12.25
C PHE A 709 -29.11 37.29 12.65
N ILE A 710 -29.24 35.99 12.94
CA ILE A 710 -30.51 35.39 13.34
C ILE A 710 -30.97 35.92 14.70
N GLN A 711 -30.08 36.10 15.67
CA GLN A 711 -30.41 36.62 17.01
C GLN A 711 -30.94 38.06 16.98
N ASN A 712 -30.52 38.87 16.01
CA ASN A 712 -31.07 40.23 15.82
C ASN A 712 -32.53 40.21 15.36
N ILE A 713 -32.96 39.14 14.68
CA ILE A 713 -34.33 38.96 14.18
C ILE A 713 -35.18 38.18 15.18
N VAL A 714 -34.58 37.20 15.86
CA VAL A 714 -35.26 36.25 16.74
C VAL A 714 -34.80 36.47 18.19
N PRO A 715 -35.62 37.12 19.04
CA PRO A 715 -35.23 37.45 20.41
C PRO A 715 -35.25 36.25 21.37
N THR A 716 -35.88 35.13 20.97
CA THR A 716 -36.09 33.95 21.82
C THR A 716 -35.16 32.80 21.45
N LYS A 717 -34.52 32.19 22.45
CA LYS A 717 -33.64 31.02 22.25
C LYS A 717 -34.46 29.74 22.04
N PRO A 718 -34.29 29.01 20.93
CA PRO A 718 -34.96 27.73 20.73
C PRO A 718 -34.36 26.67 21.67
N GLU A 719 -35.20 25.78 22.17
CA GLU A 719 -34.78 24.61 22.98
C GLU A 719 -34.62 23.35 22.11
N ILE A 720 -35.44 23.25 21.06
CA ILE A 720 -35.52 22.09 20.18
C ILE A 720 -35.29 22.54 18.74
N ALA A 721 -34.40 21.85 18.05
CA ALA A 721 -34.19 21.95 16.61
C ALA A 721 -34.93 20.80 15.91
N ILE A 722 -35.65 21.10 14.84
CA ILE A 722 -36.40 20.09 14.08
C ILE A 722 -36.05 20.21 12.60
N ILE A 723 -35.53 19.14 12.00
CA ILE A 723 -35.28 19.06 10.55
C ILE A 723 -36.45 18.35 9.88
N CYS A 724 -37.24 19.10 9.13
CA CYS A 724 -38.39 18.59 8.39
C CYS A 724 -37.91 18.01 7.05
N GLY A 725 -38.03 16.69 6.88
CA GLY A 725 -37.78 16.02 5.60
C GLY A 725 -38.82 16.32 4.53
N SER A 726 -38.65 15.75 3.35
CA SER A 726 -39.61 15.85 2.24
C SER A 726 -41.02 15.46 2.69
N GLY A 727 -42.01 16.30 2.35
CA GLY A 727 -43.42 16.14 2.71
C GLY A 727 -43.79 16.42 4.18
N LEU A 728 -42.83 16.84 5.02
CA LEU A 728 -43.05 17.21 6.43
C LEU A 728 -42.96 18.71 6.71
N GLY A 729 -42.85 19.54 5.67
CA GLY A 729 -42.80 21.00 5.80
C GLY A 729 -44.00 21.60 6.53
N GLY A 730 -45.16 20.93 6.50
CA GLY A 730 -46.38 21.34 7.21
C GLY A 730 -46.23 21.41 8.74
N LEU A 731 -45.26 20.70 9.34
CA LEU A 731 -45.03 20.77 10.79
C LEU A 731 -44.73 22.19 11.27
N ALA A 732 -44.01 22.97 10.47
CA ALA A 732 -43.68 24.35 10.83
C ALA A 732 -44.91 25.28 10.79
N GLU A 733 -46.03 24.87 10.18
CA GLU A 733 -47.29 25.63 10.23
C GLU A 733 -47.99 25.51 11.59
N LEU A 734 -47.70 24.47 12.37
CA LEU A 734 -48.21 24.30 13.74
C LEU A 734 -47.47 25.16 14.77
N VAL A 735 -46.38 25.84 14.36
CA VAL A 735 -45.61 26.73 15.22
C VAL A 735 -46.36 28.03 15.42
N VAL A 736 -46.66 28.36 16.68
CA VAL A 736 -47.37 29.57 17.09
C VAL A 736 -46.38 30.73 17.26
N ASN A 737 -46.82 31.95 16.96
CA ASN A 737 -46.00 33.18 16.98
C ASN A 737 -44.74 33.04 16.11
N LYS A 738 -44.94 32.53 14.88
CA LYS A 738 -43.84 32.14 14.00
C LYS A 738 -43.09 33.35 13.45
N ILE A 739 -41.76 33.28 13.49
CA ILE A 739 -40.84 34.13 12.74
C ILE A 739 -40.22 33.26 11.65
N VAL A 740 -40.44 33.62 10.40
CA VAL A 740 -39.98 32.85 9.23
C VAL A 740 -38.82 33.61 8.59
N ILE A 741 -37.68 32.95 8.43
CA ILE A 741 -36.50 33.50 7.76
C ILE A 741 -36.16 32.58 6.57
N PRO A 742 -36.34 33.04 5.32
CA PRO A 742 -35.91 32.30 4.14
C PRO A 742 -34.41 32.01 4.15
N TYR A 743 -33.98 30.83 3.67
CA TYR A 743 -32.55 30.49 3.58
C TYR A 743 -31.76 31.48 2.74
N ALA A 744 -32.38 32.04 1.69
CA ALA A 744 -31.76 33.02 0.81
C ALA A 744 -31.41 34.34 1.52
N ASP A 745 -32.09 34.67 2.61
CA ASP A 745 -31.88 35.91 3.37
C ASP A 745 -30.85 35.73 4.49
N ILE A 746 -30.46 34.49 4.79
CA ILE A 746 -29.46 34.19 5.81
C ILE A 746 -28.08 34.20 5.16
N PRO A 747 -27.13 35.00 5.67
CA PRO A 747 -25.79 35.04 5.12
C PRO A 747 -25.18 33.63 5.09
N HIS A 748 -24.52 33.29 3.98
CA HIS A 748 -23.79 32.03 3.81
C HIS A 748 -24.59 30.72 3.83
N PHE A 749 -25.94 30.78 3.90
CA PHE A 749 -26.78 29.61 3.75
C PHE A 749 -26.82 29.13 2.28
N PRO A 750 -26.81 27.81 2.03
CA PRO A 750 -26.95 27.27 0.68
C PRO A 750 -28.40 27.38 0.20
N LYS A 751 -28.58 27.31 -1.12
CA LYS A 751 -29.88 27.37 -1.78
C LYS A 751 -30.31 25.95 -2.16
N SER A 752 -31.41 25.45 -1.61
CA SER A 752 -31.93 24.13 -2.03
C SER A 752 -32.67 24.24 -3.36
N THR A 753 -32.45 23.26 -4.24
CA THR A 753 -33.13 23.09 -5.53
C THR A 753 -34.09 21.90 -5.53
N VAL A 754 -34.19 21.13 -4.44
CA VAL A 754 -35.11 19.99 -4.32
C VAL A 754 -36.57 20.44 -4.34
N VAL A 755 -37.34 19.86 -5.25
CA VAL A 755 -38.79 20.06 -5.35
C VAL A 755 -39.47 19.61 -4.05
N GLY A 756 -40.30 20.49 -3.47
CA GLY A 756 -40.99 20.24 -2.20
C GLY A 756 -40.29 20.80 -0.94
N HIS A 757 -39.06 21.32 -1.05
CA HIS A 757 -38.42 22.07 0.03
C HIS A 757 -38.78 23.57 -0.03
N ARG A 758 -39.40 24.09 1.04
CA ARG A 758 -39.75 25.52 1.13
C ARG A 758 -38.57 26.44 1.43
N SER A 759 -37.49 25.87 1.96
CA SER A 759 -36.23 26.57 2.22
C SER A 759 -36.32 27.72 3.23
N ASN A 760 -36.92 27.46 4.40
CA ASN A 760 -37.07 28.42 5.49
C ASN A 760 -36.56 27.88 6.84
N LEU A 761 -36.06 28.77 7.69
CA LEU A 761 -35.97 28.56 9.13
C LEU A 761 -37.19 29.19 9.79
N VAL A 762 -37.93 28.41 10.57
CA VAL A 762 -39.15 28.84 11.26
C VAL A 762 -38.94 28.75 12.76
N PHE A 763 -38.99 29.89 13.44
CA PHE A 763 -38.88 30.00 14.89
C PHE A 763 -40.24 30.25 15.50
N GLY A 764 -40.49 29.76 16.72
CA GLY A 764 -41.70 30.08 17.48
C GLY A 764 -41.98 29.04 18.54
N ALA A 765 -43.21 28.98 19.03
CA ALA A 765 -43.62 28.04 20.07
C ALA A 765 -44.39 26.83 19.49
N LEU A 766 -43.91 25.62 19.76
CA LEU A 766 -44.62 24.38 19.48
C LEU A 766 -44.98 23.71 20.81
N ASN A 767 -46.28 23.55 21.08
CA ASN A 767 -46.81 23.12 22.39
C ASN A 767 -46.24 23.93 23.59
N GLY A 768 -45.99 25.22 23.35
CA GLY A 768 -45.42 26.15 24.33
C GLY A 768 -43.95 25.89 24.68
N VAL A 769 -43.20 25.18 23.84
CA VAL A 769 -41.72 25.09 23.86
C VAL A 769 -41.19 25.87 22.67
N TYR A 770 -40.16 26.69 22.86
CA TYR A 770 -39.55 27.40 21.74
C TYR A 770 -38.74 26.44 20.86
N VAL A 771 -39.02 26.46 19.56
CA VAL A 771 -38.40 25.56 18.57
C VAL A 771 -37.86 26.35 17.39
N VAL A 772 -36.90 25.75 16.70
CA VAL A 772 -36.48 26.13 15.35
C VAL A 772 -36.71 24.96 14.41
N CYS A 773 -37.47 25.19 13.33
CA CYS A 773 -37.78 24.21 12.31
C CYS A 773 -37.07 24.55 11.00
N MET A 774 -36.32 23.60 10.46
CA MET A 774 -35.71 23.67 9.14
C MET A 774 -36.68 23.06 8.12
N GLN A 775 -37.37 23.89 7.33
CA GLN A 775 -38.31 23.46 6.27
C GLN A 775 -37.57 23.09 4.97
N GLY A 776 -37.11 21.84 4.92
CA GLY A 776 -36.31 21.30 3.81
C GLY A 776 -34.84 21.24 4.18
N ARG A 777 -34.16 20.16 3.79
CA ARG A 777 -32.72 19.97 4.04
C ARG A 777 -31.91 20.17 2.77
N PHE A 778 -30.61 20.29 2.93
CA PHE A 778 -29.68 20.23 1.81
C PHE A 778 -29.20 18.80 1.62
N HIS A 779 -28.96 18.44 0.37
CA HIS A 779 -28.46 17.13 0.00
C HIS A 779 -27.14 17.21 -0.75
N PRO A 780 -26.23 16.24 -0.55
CA PRO A 780 -24.97 16.20 -1.29
C PRO A 780 -25.14 16.12 -2.81
N TYR A 781 -26.21 15.46 -3.29
CA TYR A 781 -26.50 15.34 -4.72
C TYR A 781 -26.91 16.67 -5.38
N GLU A 782 -27.20 17.73 -4.61
CA GLU A 782 -27.39 19.10 -5.12
C GLU A 782 -26.05 19.80 -5.45
N GLY A 783 -24.92 19.10 -5.26
CA GLY A 783 -23.56 19.63 -5.46
C GLY A 783 -22.91 20.19 -4.20
N TYR A 784 -23.55 20.04 -3.04
CA TYR A 784 -23.03 20.49 -1.75
C TYR A 784 -22.15 19.43 -1.06
N THR A 785 -21.16 19.86 -0.29
CA THR A 785 -20.41 18.94 0.58
C THR A 785 -21.30 18.46 1.74
N THR A 786 -21.02 17.28 2.31
CA THR A 786 -21.75 16.79 3.50
C THR A 786 -21.63 17.74 4.70
N ALA A 787 -20.49 18.44 4.83
CA ALA A 787 -20.29 19.51 5.80
C ALA A 787 -21.23 20.71 5.55
N THR A 788 -21.40 21.12 4.29
CA THR A 788 -22.34 22.18 3.89
C THR A 788 -23.79 21.76 4.07
N CYS A 789 -24.10 20.48 3.92
CA CYS A 789 -25.46 20.02 4.17
C CYS A 789 -25.79 20.02 5.67
N ALA A 790 -24.81 19.64 6.50
CA ALA A 790 -25.00 19.49 7.94
C ALA A 790 -24.80 20.79 8.76
N PHE A 791 -24.11 21.81 8.26
CA PHE A 791 -23.74 22.98 9.09
C PHE A 791 -24.91 23.72 9.77
N PRO A 792 -26.16 23.74 9.25
CA PRO A 792 -27.27 24.39 9.97
C PRO A 792 -27.48 23.79 11.38
N VAL A 793 -27.06 22.55 11.61
CA VAL A 793 -27.06 21.93 12.96
C VAL A 793 -26.18 22.71 13.95
N ARG A 794 -25.02 23.20 13.52
CA ARG A 794 -24.14 24.05 14.35
C ARG A 794 -24.80 25.39 14.67
N VAL A 795 -25.44 26.00 13.68
CA VAL A 795 -26.19 27.27 13.85
C VAL A 795 -27.29 27.08 14.89
N MET A 796 -28.12 26.04 14.74
CA MET A 796 -29.20 25.74 15.68
C MET A 796 -28.70 25.43 17.09
N ARG A 797 -27.53 24.77 17.24
CA ARG A 797 -26.89 24.55 18.54
C ARG A 797 -26.50 25.85 19.21
N MET A 798 -25.81 26.73 18.48
CA MET A 798 -25.31 28.00 18.99
C MET A 798 -26.45 28.99 19.31
N LEU A 799 -27.59 28.88 18.63
CA LEU A 799 -28.81 29.61 18.98
C LEU A 799 -29.43 29.17 20.32
N GLY A 800 -29.09 27.97 20.81
CA GLY A 800 -29.49 27.46 22.13
C GLY A 800 -30.17 26.09 22.13
N ALA A 801 -30.46 25.52 20.96
CA ALA A 801 -31.13 24.22 20.90
C ALA A 801 -30.21 23.13 21.45
N HIS A 802 -30.77 22.22 22.24
CA HIS A 802 -30.03 21.09 22.86
C HIS A 802 -30.66 19.73 22.51
N THR A 803 -31.88 19.75 21.97
CA THR A 803 -32.56 18.58 21.39
C THR A 803 -32.62 18.74 19.88
N LEU A 804 -32.30 17.69 19.12
CA LEU A 804 -32.44 17.66 17.66
C LEU A 804 -33.37 16.52 17.24
N ILE A 805 -34.46 16.86 16.58
CA ILE A 805 -35.40 15.91 15.98
C ILE A 805 -35.14 15.89 14.47
N VAL A 806 -34.73 14.75 13.94
CA VAL A 806 -34.52 14.55 12.50
C VAL A 806 -35.63 13.65 11.95
N THR A 807 -36.28 14.11 10.89
CA THR A 807 -37.32 13.33 10.18
C THR A 807 -36.86 13.04 8.76
N CYS A 808 -37.24 11.94 8.12
CA CYS A 808 -37.00 11.74 6.69
C CYS A 808 -38.06 10.87 6.03
N ALA A 809 -38.11 10.90 4.71
CA ALA A 809 -38.71 9.85 3.90
C ALA A 809 -37.63 8.81 3.57
N ALA A 810 -37.98 7.52 3.58
CA ALA A 810 -37.05 6.42 3.38
C ALA A 810 -37.69 5.25 2.60
N GLY A 811 -36.87 4.53 1.85
CA GLY A 811 -37.24 3.25 1.26
C GLY A 811 -37.18 2.13 2.30
N GLY A 812 -38.21 1.30 2.36
CA GLY A 812 -38.28 0.15 3.25
C GLY A 812 -37.52 -1.06 2.69
N ILE A 813 -36.46 -1.49 3.39
CA ILE A 813 -35.68 -2.70 3.06
C ILE A 813 -36.27 -3.92 3.77
N ASN A 814 -36.74 -3.73 5.02
CA ASN A 814 -37.36 -4.80 5.80
C ASN A 814 -38.72 -5.19 5.19
N LYS A 815 -38.90 -6.48 4.90
CA LYS A 815 -40.12 -7.01 4.23
C LYS A 815 -41.38 -6.83 5.09
N ASP A 816 -41.23 -6.76 6.41
CA ASP A 816 -42.33 -6.59 7.36
C ASP A 816 -42.85 -5.15 7.43
N TYR A 817 -42.14 -4.20 6.82
CA TYR A 817 -42.55 -2.80 6.78
C TYR A 817 -43.50 -2.55 5.61
N SER A 818 -44.45 -1.67 5.83
CA SER A 818 -45.42 -1.24 4.81
C SER A 818 -45.24 0.23 4.48
N VAL A 819 -45.64 0.60 3.26
CA VAL A 819 -45.67 2.01 2.86
C VAL A 819 -46.63 2.76 3.79
N GLY A 820 -46.17 3.87 4.34
CA GLY A 820 -46.86 4.65 5.37
C GLY A 820 -46.48 4.31 6.81
N ASP A 821 -45.69 3.27 7.05
CA ASP A 821 -45.16 2.97 8.39
C ASP A 821 -44.20 4.08 8.85
N ILE A 822 -44.29 4.47 10.12
CA ILE A 822 -43.33 5.38 10.76
C ILE A 822 -42.33 4.54 11.55
N MET A 823 -41.05 4.66 11.19
CA MET A 823 -39.93 3.97 11.83
C MET A 823 -39.15 4.93 12.74
N LEU A 824 -38.95 4.50 13.97
CA LEU A 824 -37.96 5.05 14.89
C LEU A 824 -36.56 4.56 14.49
N ILE A 825 -35.65 5.51 14.24
CA ILE A 825 -34.27 5.18 13.89
C ILE A 825 -33.53 4.80 15.18
N LYS A 826 -33.18 3.53 15.33
CA LYS A 826 -32.45 3.03 16.51
C LYS A 826 -30.94 3.17 16.35
N ASP A 827 -30.45 3.04 15.13
CA ASP A 827 -29.04 3.17 14.74
C ASP A 827 -28.93 3.44 13.23
N HIS A 828 -27.73 3.70 12.72
CA HIS A 828 -27.52 3.93 11.29
C HIS A 828 -26.23 3.33 10.71
N LEU A 829 -26.23 3.07 9.40
CA LEU A 829 -25.01 2.88 8.59
C LEU A 829 -24.77 4.11 7.71
N ASN A 830 -23.52 4.52 7.57
CA ASN A 830 -23.13 5.71 6.80
C ASN A 830 -22.11 5.39 5.72
N PHE A 831 -22.55 4.85 4.59
CA PHE A 831 -21.66 4.48 3.49
C PHE A 831 -20.85 5.66 2.95
N PRO A 832 -21.42 6.87 2.74
CA PRO A 832 -20.64 8.03 2.34
C PRO A 832 -19.48 8.31 3.30
N SER A 833 -19.70 8.26 4.62
CA SER A 833 -18.61 8.47 5.59
C SER A 833 -17.59 7.33 5.60
N MET A 834 -18.02 6.08 5.45
CA MET A 834 -17.12 4.93 5.34
C MET A 834 -16.23 5.01 4.09
N ALA A 835 -16.73 5.60 3.01
CA ALA A 835 -16.01 5.88 1.79
C ALA A 835 -15.22 7.21 1.81
N GLY A 836 -15.13 7.88 2.96
CA GLY A 836 -14.32 9.10 3.12
C GLY A 836 -15.04 10.41 2.80
N ASN A 837 -16.37 10.46 2.81
CA ASN A 837 -17.18 11.69 2.70
C ASN A 837 -17.96 11.95 4.01
N ASN A 838 -17.22 12.13 5.11
CA ASN A 838 -17.78 12.46 6.42
C ASN A 838 -17.82 13.99 6.64
N PRO A 839 -18.89 14.55 7.24
CA PRO A 839 -19.01 16.00 7.44
C PRO A 839 -17.96 16.61 8.40
N LEU A 840 -17.21 15.79 9.16
CA LEU A 840 -16.14 16.20 10.07
C LEU A 840 -14.73 16.10 9.45
N ILE A 841 -14.63 15.82 8.15
CA ILE A 841 -13.36 15.90 7.41
C ILE A 841 -12.84 17.35 7.44
N GLY A 842 -11.53 17.52 7.46
CA GLY A 842 -10.88 18.85 7.56
C GLY A 842 -10.38 19.16 8.97
N HIS A 843 -10.23 20.44 9.30
CA HIS A 843 -9.78 20.91 10.62
C HIS A 843 -10.93 20.81 11.66
N ASN A 844 -10.61 20.42 12.91
CA ASN A 844 -11.62 20.42 13.98
C ASN A 844 -11.45 21.65 14.85
N ASP A 845 -12.52 22.45 14.94
CA ASP A 845 -12.62 23.50 15.94
C ASP A 845 -13.15 22.92 17.25
N GLU A 846 -12.34 22.93 18.30
CA GLU A 846 -12.68 22.36 19.61
C GLU A 846 -13.86 23.06 20.28
N ARG A 847 -14.21 24.30 19.87
CA ARG A 847 -15.39 25.02 20.38
C ARG A 847 -16.70 24.36 19.96
N PHE A 848 -16.74 23.67 18.82
CA PHE A 848 -17.93 22.92 18.40
C PHE A 848 -18.06 21.57 19.09
N GLY A 849 -16.94 20.91 19.36
CA GLY A 849 -16.93 19.56 19.91
C GLY A 849 -15.59 18.82 19.74
N PRO A 850 -15.49 17.61 20.28
CA PRO A 850 -14.26 16.81 20.22
C PRO A 850 -13.95 16.37 18.79
N ARG A 851 -12.67 16.20 18.46
CA ARG A 851 -12.23 15.71 17.14
C ARG A 851 -12.84 14.35 16.76
N PHE A 852 -13.03 13.47 17.74
CA PHE A 852 -13.52 12.11 17.56
C PHE A 852 -14.81 11.90 18.37
N PRO A 853 -15.96 12.43 17.92
CA PRO A 853 -17.22 12.30 18.65
C PRO A 853 -17.74 10.85 18.59
N PRO A 854 -18.10 10.24 19.73
CA PRO A 854 -18.68 8.90 19.73
C PRO A 854 -20.12 8.93 19.20
N VAL A 855 -20.40 8.18 18.13
CA VAL A 855 -21.74 8.12 17.50
C VAL A 855 -22.54 6.84 17.82
N GLY A 856 -21.96 5.88 18.55
CA GLY A 856 -22.66 4.61 18.90
C GLY A 856 -23.87 4.77 19.83
N HIS A 857 -24.09 5.98 20.38
CA HIS A 857 -25.28 6.36 21.13
C HIS A 857 -25.88 7.67 20.61
N ALA A 858 -25.77 7.92 19.30
CA ALA A 858 -26.26 9.14 18.68
C ALA A 858 -27.77 9.35 18.92
N TYR A 859 -28.58 8.31 18.83
CA TYR A 859 -30.01 8.36 19.12
C TYR A 859 -30.28 8.09 20.61
N ASP A 860 -30.99 9.02 21.26
CA ASP A 860 -31.22 8.98 22.69
C ASP A 860 -32.30 7.94 23.05
N ARG A 861 -31.91 6.92 23.83
CA ARG A 861 -32.80 5.81 24.22
C ARG A 861 -34.00 6.27 25.06
N GLN A 862 -33.87 7.33 25.84
CA GLN A 862 -34.98 7.88 26.62
C GLN A 862 -35.99 8.56 25.69
N TYR A 863 -35.52 9.35 24.71
CA TYR A 863 -36.39 9.97 23.71
C TYR A 863 -37.09 8.92 22.84
N SER A 864 -36.37 7.87 22.44
CA SER A 864 -36.94 6.70 21.76
C SER A 864 -38.06 6.05 22.58
N SER A 865 -37.85 5.85 23.89
CA SER A 865 -38.85 5.24 24.78
C SER A 865 -40.07 6.13 24.97
N GLN A 866 -39.86 7.44 25.13
CA GLN A 866 -40.93 8.43 25.24
C GLN A 866 -41.75 8.54 23.95
N MET A 867 -41.10 8.52 22.79
CA MET A 867 -41.79 8.52 21.50
C MET A 867 -42.67 7.27 21.32
N LYS A 868 -42.20 6.09 21.74
CA LYS A 868 -43.04 4.87 21.76
C LYS A 868 -44.27 5.03 22.66
N GLN A 869 -44.16 5.73 23.79
CA GLN A 869 -45.31 6.02 24.66
C GLN A 869 -46.29 6.97 24.00
N VAL A 870 -45.80 8.02 23.32
CA VAL A 870 -46.63 8.94 22.53
C VAL A 870 -47.35 8.20 21.42
N ALA A 871 -46.65 7.37 20.64
CA ALA A 871 -47.26 6.56 19.58
C ALA A 871 -48.35 5.62 20.09
N LYS A 872 -48.12 4.98 21.25
CA LYS A 872 -49.12 4.11 21.89
C LYS A 872 -50.41 4.87 22.27
N LYS A 873 -50.31 6.15 22.68
CA LYS A 873 -51.50 6.98 22.97
C LYS A 873 -52.35 7.27 21.73
N HIS A 874 -51.72 7.33 20.56
CA HIS A 874 -52.39 7.53 19.27
C HIS A 874 -52.81 6.22 18.59
N ASN A 875 -52.65 5.07 19.26
CA ASN A 875 -52.83 3.73 18.66
C ASN A 875 -52.01 3.53 17.37
N LEU A 876 -50.87 4.21 17.25
CA LEU A 876 -49.98 4.09 16.10
C LEU A 876 -48.90 3.05 16.37
N GLN A 877 -48.76 2.09 15.46
CA GLN A 877 -47.71 1.09 15.51
C GLN A 877 -46.41 1.67 14.95
N LEU A 878 -45.47 2.00 15.84
CA LEU A 878 -44.15 2.49 15.46
C LEU A 878 -43.22 1.31 15.13
N ARG A 879 -42.56 1.35 13.98
CA ARG A 879 -41.45 0.42 13.65
C ARG A 879 -40.17 0.89 14.33
N GLU A 880 -39.18 0.01 14.47
CA GLU A 880 -37.88 0.36 15.05
C GLU A 880 -36.77 -0.37 14.28
N GLY A 881 -35.85 0.38 13.67
CA GLY A 881 -34.89 -0.21 12.74
C GLY A 881 -33.60 0.58 12.51
N ILE A 882 -32.65 -0.05 11.81
CA ILE A 882 -31.38 0.53 11.38
C ILE A 882 -31.59 1.26 10.04
N TYR A 883 -31.23 2.54 10.01
CA TYR A 883 -31.31 3.38 8.81
C TYR A 883 -29.97 3.40 8.06
N CYS A 884 -29.98 3.22 6.75
CA CYS A 884 -28.79 3.34 5.91
C CYS A 884 -28.80 4.67 5.14
N ALA A 885 -27.70 5.43 5.23
CA ALA A 885 -27.47 6.58 4.36
C ALA A 885 -26.59 6.23 3.16
N LEU A 886 -27.07 6.57 1.96
CA LEU A 886 -26.34 6.50 0.68
C LEU A 886 -26.18 7.91 0.07
N GLY A 887 -25.44 8.00 -1.04
CA GLY A 887 -25.09 9.30 -1.67
C GLY A 887 -26.20 9.96 -2.51
N GLY A 888 -27.10 9.17 -3.11
CA GLY A 888 -28.05 9.67 -4.12
C GLY A 888 -27.36 10.26 -5.37
N PRO A 889 -28.12 10.76 -6.36
CA PRO A 889 -29.59 10.86 -6.40
C PRO A 889 -30.29 9.59 -6.92
N CYS A 890 -29.54 8.58 -7.38
CA CYS A 890 -30.12 7.33 -7.86
C CYS A 890 -30.73 6.54 -6.71
N TYR A 891 -31.93 5.98 -6.93
CA TYR A 891 -32.44 4.90 -6.10
C TYR A 891 -31.57 3.65 -6.24
N GLU A 892 -31.61 2.81 -5.23
CA GLU A 892 -30.70 1.68 -5.07
C GLU A 892 -30.99 0.56 -6.07
N THR A 893 -29.94 -0.11 -6.54
CA THR A 893 -30.05 -1.35 -7.31
C THR A 893 -30.53 -2.51 -6.42
N ILE A 894 -31.10 -3.56 -7.04
CA ILE A 894 -31.50 -4.79 -6.33
C ILE A 894 -30.31 -5.41 -5.59
N ALA A 895 -29.11 -5.37 -6.17
CA ALA A 895 -27.89 -5.87 -5.56
C ALA A 895 -27.52 -5.08 -4.29
N GLU A 896 -27.59 -3.75 -4.34
CA GLU A 896 -27.35 -2.88 -3.18
C GLU A 896 -28.40 -3.12 -2.08
N ILE A 897 -29.68 -3.21 -2.42
CA ILE A 897 -30.74 -3.50 -1.44
C ILE A 897 -30.54 -4.85 -0.76
N ASN A 898 -30.21 -5.89 -1.54
CA ASN A 898 -29.94 -7.22 -0.98
C ASN A 898 -28.70 -7.21 -0.07
N MET A 899 -27.64 -6.49 -0.45
CA MET A 899 -26.47 -6.28 0.39
C MET A 899 -26.83 -5.55 1.69
N LEU A 900 -27.55 -4.43 1.62
CA LEU A 900 -27.97 -3.65 2.79
C LEU A 900 -28.85 -4.46 3.74
N ARG A 901 -29.73 -5.30 3.19
CA ARG A 901 -30.53 -6.24 3.99
C ARG A 901 -29.66 -7.25 4.73
N LEU A 902 -28.66 -7.83 4.07
CA LEU A 902 -27.69 -8.75 4.70
C LEU A 902 -26.88 -8.08 5.80
N LEU A 903 -26.59 -6.78 5.67
CA LEU A 903 -25.94 -5.97 6.70
C LEU A 903 -26.88 -5.57 7.85
N GLY A 904 -28.15 -5.94 7.80
CA GLY A 904 -29.14 -5.68 8.84
C GLY A 904 -29.80 -4.30 8.77
N CYS A 905 -29.76 -3.63 7.62
CA CYS A 905 -30.49 -2.38 7.42
C CYS A 905 -31.99 -2.63 7.21
N ASP A 906 -32.81 -1.81 7.85
CA ASP A 906 -34.27 -1.89 7.79
C ASP A 906 -34.88 -0.86 6.82
N ALA A 907 -34.22 0.30 6.66
CA ALA A 907 -34.61 1.35 5.73
C ALA A 907 -33.39 2.05 5.14
N VAL A 908 -33.55 2.71 4.00
CA VAL A 908 -32.49 3.44 3.30
C VAL A 908 -32.96 4.82 2.83
N GLY A 909 -32.04 5.78 2.80
CA GLY A 909 -32.26 7.08 2.19
C GLY A 909 -30.95 7.83 1.98
N MET A 910 -31.04 9.10 1.57
CA MET A 910 -29.90 9.88 1.06
C MET A 910 -29.46 11.01 1.99
N SER A 911 -29.97 11.05 3.22
CA SER A 911 -29.75 12.13 4.20
C SER A 911 -29.71 11.65 5.65
N VAL A 912 -29.93 12.55 6.61
CA VAL A 912 -30.06 12.32 8.07
C VAL A 912 -28.74 12.12 8.78
N VAL A 913 -27.90 11.23 8.25
CA VAL A 913 -26.76 10.75 9.04
C VAL A 913 -25.64 11.79 9.14
N HIS A 914 -25.48 12.67 8.14
CA HIS A 914 -24.50 13.76 8.23
C HIS A 914 -24.94 14.81 9.24
N GLU A 915 -26.24 15.12 9.34
CA GLU A 915 -26.81 15.99 10.36
C GLU A 915 -26.69 15.37 11.76
N VAL A 916 -26.94 14.06 11.90
CA VAL A 916 -26.78 13.33 13.17
C VAL A 916 -25.32 13.28 13.60
N THR A 917 -24.39 13.08 12.67
CA THR A 917 -22.93 13.07 12.97
C THR A 917 -22.49 14.44 13.50
N LEU A 918 -22.94 15.53 12.87
CA LEU A 918 -22.67 16.88 13.37
C LEU A 918 -23.42 17.18 14.68
N GLY A 919 -24.61 16.63 14.85
CA GLY A 919 -25.39 16.74 16.07
C GLY A 919 -24.67 16.10 17.27
N ALA A 920 -24.10 14.91 17.08
CA ALA A 920 -23.26 14.23 18.06
C ALA A 920 -21.98 15.03 18.36
N HIS A 921 -21.34 15.59 17.33
CA HIS A 921 -20.19 16.48 17.49
C HIS A 921 -20.52 17.67 18.40
N CYS A 922 -21.68 18.29 18.20
CA CYS A 922 -22.16 19.43 18.98
C CYS A 922 -22.85 19.07 20.31
N GLY A 923 -22.90 17.78 20.68
CA GLY A 923 -23.49 17.32 21.94
C GLY A 923 -25.01 17.45 22.03
N PHE A 924 -25.74 17.32 20.92
CA PHE A 924 -27.21 17.23 20.93
C PHE A 924 -27.69 15.91 21.53
N ARG A 925 -28.86 15.95 22.18
CA ARG A 925 -29.68 14.74 22.39
C ARG A 925 -30.62 14.59 21.20
N MET A 926 -30.63 13.43 20.55
CA MET A 926 -31.26 13.29 19.23
C MET A 926 -32.36 12.23 19.18
N LEU A 927 -33.39 12.51 18.38
CA LEU A 927 -34.47 11.60 18.02
C LEU A 927 -34.58 11.53 16.50
N GLY A 928 -34.60 10.32 15.93
CA GLY A 928 -34.72 10.11 14.49
C GLY A 928 -36.00 9.37 14.11
N LEU A 929 -36.74 9.89 13.13
CA LEU A 929 -37.96 9.28 12.58
C LEU A 929 -37.85 9.19 11.06
N ALA A 930 -38.18 8.03 10.49
CA ALA A 930 -38.25 7.81 9.06
C ALA A 930 -39.67 7.36 8.68
N LEU A 931 -40.29 8.03 7.72
CA LEU A 931 -41.52 7.59 7.08
C LEU A 931 -41.16 6.67 5.92
N ILE A 932 -41.68 5.44 5.93
CA ILE A 932 -41.46 4.48 4.84
C ILE A 932 -42.37 4.87 3.68
N THR A 933 -41.79 5.42 2.62
CA THR A 933 -42.56 5.98 1.49
C THR A 933 -42.69 5.03 0.31
N ASN A 934 -41.80 4.05 0.20
CA ASN A 934 -41.81 3.03 -0.84
C ASN A 934 -41.16 1.75 -0.30
N LYS A 935 -41.42 0.60 -0.93
CA LYS A 935 -40.67 -0.64 -0.67
C LYS A 935 -39.52 -0.72 -1.66
N CYS A 936 -38.32 -1.03 -1.17
CA CYS A 936 -37.16 -1.21 -2.03
C CYS A 936 -37.29 -2.50 -2.84
N LEU A 937 -36.90 -2.44 -4.12
CA LEU A 937 -36.88 -3.59 -5.01
C LEU A 937 -35.88 -4.63 -4.50
N SER A 938 -36.34 -5.87 -4.32
CA SER A 938 -35.45 -6.98 -3.93
C SER A 938 -35.50 -8.21 -4.83
N GLU A 939 -36.35 -8.18 -5.87
CA GLU A 939 -36.56 -9.28 -6.82
C GLU A 939 -36.56 -8.72 -8.24
N TYR A 940 -35.88 -9.40 -9.16
CA TYR A 940 -35.67 -8.93 -10.54
C TYR A 940 -36.96 -8.96 -11.39
N ASP A 941 -37.92 -9.79 -11.03
CA ASP A 941 -39.20 -9.93 -11.76
C ASP A 941 -40.26 -8.91 -11.32
N SER A 942 -39.94 -8.01 -10.39
CA SER A 942 -40.86 -6.97 -9.91
C SER A 942 -41.02 -5.85 -10.93
N THR A 943 -42.26 -5.48 -11.23
CA THR A 943 -42.61 -4.39 -12.15
C THR A 943 -42.80 -3.02 -11.46
N VAL A 944 -42.60 -2.95 -10.14
CA VAL A 944 -42.83 -1.73 -9.35
C VAL A 944 -41.59 -0.83 -9.38
N GLU A 945 -41.71 0.37 -9.95
CA GLU A 945 -40.63 1.37 -9.95
C GLU A 945 -40.77 2.36 -8.78
N ALA A 946 -39.64 2.83 -8.26
CA ALA A 946 -39.63 3.87 -7.22
C ALA A 946 -39.64 5.26 -7.87
N LEU A 947 -40.76 5.99 -7.73
CA LEU A 947 -40.92 7.34 -8.28
C LEU A 947 -40.88 8.39 -7.16
N HIS A 948 -40.25 9.52 -7.45
CA HIS A 948 -40.17 10.64 -6.49
C HIS A 948 -41.55 11.22 -6.16
N GLU A 949 -42.47 11.24 -7.12
CA GLU A 949 -43.84 11.71 -6.94
C GLU A 949 -44.62 10.89 -5.88
N ASP A 950 -44.38 9.58 -5.85
CA ASP A 950 -44.98 8.69 -4.83
C ASP A 950 -44.48 9.01 -3.43
N VAL A 951 -43.20 9.36 -3.31
CA VAL A 951 -42.60 9.80 -2.04
C VAL A 951 -43.34 11.02 -1.52
N ILE A 952 -43.59 12.02 -2.37
CA ILE A 952 -44.31 13.25 -1.99
C ILE A 952 -45.74 12.91 -1.57
N ARG A 953 -46.47 12.16 -2.40
CA ARG A 953 -47.87 11.79 -2.15
C ARG A 953 -48.07 11.05 -0.83
N ILE A 954 -47.26 10.02 -0.56
CA ILE A 954 -47.35 9.26 0.70
C ILE A 954 -46.99 10.13 1.90
N SER A 955 -46.00 11.01 1.74
CA SER A 955 -45.59 11.92 2.80
C SER A 955 -46.69 12.90 3.18
N GLU A 956 -47.42 13.44 2.20
CA GLU A 956 -48.59 14.29 2.46
C GLU A 956 -49.73 13.55 3.17
N LEU A 957 -50.01 12.30 2.76
CA LEU A 957 -51.05 11.47 3.39
C LEU A 957 -50.77 11.18 4.86
N LYS A 958 -49.49 10.98 5.22
CA LYS A 958 -49.06 10.64 6.59
C LYS A 958 -48.51 11.81 7.39
N ALA A 959 -48.47 13.01 6.81
CA ALA A 959 -47.95 14.22 7.45
C ALA A 959 -48.67 14.51 8.78
N ASN A 960 -49.99 14.41 8.82
CA ASN A 960 -50.79 14.72 10.01
C ASN A 960 -50.46 13.81 11.20
N GLU A 961 -50.32 12.50 10.98
CA GLU A 961 -49.98 11.53 12.03
C GLU A 961 -48.60 11.84 12.62
N LEU A 962 -47.60 12.05 11.77
CA LEU A 962 -46.23 12.35 12.20
C LEU A 962 -46.12 13.73 12.87
N GLN A 963 -46.87 14.73 12.41
CA GLN A 963 -46.96 16.03 13.04
C GLN A 963 -47.53 15.96 14.46
N GLN A 964 -48.61 15.18 14.66
CA GLN A 964 -49.20 14.98 15.99
C GLN A 964 -48.23 14.26 16.94
N LEU A 965 -47.52 13.23 16.46
CA LEU A 965 -46.49 12.55 17.26
C LEU A 965 -45.39 13.51 17.74
N ILE A 966 -44.90 14.38 16.85
CA ILE A 966 -43.86 15.36 17.21
C ILE A 966 -44.42 16.42 18.17
N LEU A 967 -45.64 16.92 17.92
CA LEU A 967 -46.30 17.91 18.78
C LEU A 967 -46.46 17.41 20.23
N ASP A 968 -46.93 16.17 20.39
CA ASP A 968 -47.12 15.55 21.71
C ASP A 968 -45.80 15.18 22.38
N PHE A 969 -44.81 14.73 21.61
CA PHE A 969 -43.47 14.48 22.13
C PHE A 969 -42.82 15.76 22.66
N VAL A 970 -42.92 16.87 21.92
CA VAL A 970 -42.45 18.19 22.36
C VAL A 970 -43.18 18.63 23.63
N GLY A 971 -44.49 18.42 23.72
CA GLY A 971 -45.28 18.67 24.93
C GLY A 971 -44.82 17.86 26.14
N LEU A 972 -44.48 16.58 25.92
CA LEU A 972 -43.98 15.68 26.96
C LEU A 972 -42.59 16.11 27.47
N LEU A 973 -41.71 16.59 26.60
CA LEU A 973 -40.40 17.13 27.00
C LEU A 973 -40.53 18.36 27.92
N LYS A 974 -41.56 19.20 27.72
CA LYS A 974 -41.87 20.33 28.60
C LYS A 974 -42.27 19.88 30.01
N GLN A 975 -43.06 18.81 30.12
CA GLN A 975 -43.56 18.30 31.40
C GLN A 975 -42.44 17.73 32.27
N ASN A 976 -41.44 17.08 31.66
CA ASN A 976 -40.29 16.49 32.37
C ASN A 976 -39.23 17.52 32.83
N LYS A 977 -39.38 18.81 32.47
CA LYS A 977 -38.50 19.91 32.93
C LYS A 977 -39.04 20.64 34.16
N LYS A 978 -40.30 20.41 34.54
CA LYS A 978 -40.84 20.79 35.85
C LYS A 978 -40.55 19.66 36.83
#